data_AF-A0A4S2G1X7-F1
#
_entry.id   AF-A0A4S2G1X7-F1
#
_cell.length_a   1.000
_cell.length_b   1.000
_cell.length_c   1.000
_cell.angle_alpha   90.00
_cell.angle_beta   90.00
_cell.angle_gamma   90.00
#
_symmetry.space_group_name_H-M   'P 1'
#
loop_
_entity.id
_entity.type
_entity.pdbx_description
1 polymer ?
#
loop_
_entity_poly.entity_id
_entity_poly.type
_entity_poly.pdbx_seq_one_letter_code
_entity_poly.pdbx_strand_id
1 'polypeptide(L)'
;MSYFYNVVRMSAVGAFMVAALSAYAESVQVGELFYDLNEADGTASLARSATYTGMTNVNIPGEITVDGNEYTVTSVAQQAFRECKSLESVTMGEGIATIGAWAFYKCSALTEVQFPSTLTYVMGSAFSNCTAIPALVLPDNLKKVDSYAFGTCKALAEVTLPKEMETLGGYAFYSCGKLSTIHFNAALDSIGENTFYGCGMTAVELPESLRAIGAGAFSNCTKLAEISLPQSLVKIGDQAFFRCSALTGIQLPDGIRTLGMAAFYECTSLADVALPEGITTIDSNCFYGCTSFKSMSVPASITTISNGMFYGCTGLENVNLHSGITAIGSSAFYGCSSLKTVELPTGITAISNSMFNRCSSLSSISIPESVTLIDENAFRQCTSLTELFIPKNVAAIGDVMVLGCTALQNIKVDESNPYYTDIDGVVVSKDKTHLVAYPAGRTDVYVMPESITDINGYVFNSNPNISGIVFSKNLKTIGISAFYGCPGLTELDFPESLESIGGMAFFTDSNIKSVKLPNRDITIGNNALSLTGISNLVFPEGITTIGIEGESGFSIMGMCSSMQWMSLPSTLTKMSPLGSSCNNMTVFYSFAAEPPVLVGANVVTLASNVKVPKGSAEAYASAWSGLYPNLTYDDVLPGVPSVSINGNAATVAWEAYGDDIYTGTPVRYELSLSSGGREIRTDVLDGDNIGAGSMSHTFDGLGAGNAYSYEIKGYSALGQLTLLYTGDINLSSSGIDDAVAAEREAVSREYYDMSGRRISTPSASSICIVKTVYSDGSVTTEKHVMR
;
A
#
# COMPACT_ATOMS: atom_id res chain seq x y z
N MET A 1 -3.90 11.85 4.24
CA MET A 1 -2.93 12.91 3.85
C MET A 1 -3.51 14.33 3.96
N SER A 2 -4.48 14.58 4.86
CA SER A 2 -5.18 15.86 5.02
C SER A 2 -4.85 16.62 6.32
N TYR A 3 -3.87 16.15 7.10
CA TYR A 3 -3.45 16.76 8.37
C TYR A 3 -2.48 17.96 8.23
N PHE A 4 -2.17 18.40 7.00
CA PHE A 4 -1.18 19.46 6.75
C PHE A 4 -1.68 20.64 5.90
N TYR A 5 -2.97 20.71 5.54
CA TYR A 5 -3.45 21.76 4.62
C TYR A 5 -4.14 22.98 5.27
N ASN A 6 -4.39 22.98 6.59
CA ASN A 6 -5.04 24.11 7.28
C ASN A 6 -4.13 24.92 8.21
N VAL A 7 -2.82 24.63 8.25
CA VAL A 7 -1.83 25.45 8.98
C VAL A 7 -1.26 26.57 8.10
N VAL A 8 -1.56 26.59 6.79
CA VAL A 8 -0.92 27.50 5.81
C VAL A 8 -1.85 28.61 5.27
N ARG A 9 -3.15 28.64 5.63
CA ARG A 9 -4.05 29.77 5.28
C ARG A 9 -4.19 30.86 6.36
N MET A 10 -3.29 30.88 7.34
CA MET A 10 -3.20 31.93 8.37
C MET A 10 -2.39 33.18 7.95
N SER A 11 -2.07 33.36 6.66
CA SER A 11 -1.23 34.47 6.21
C SER A 11 -1.89 35.47 5.23
N ALA A 12 -3.18 35.34 4.89
CA ALA A 12 -3.71 36.07 3.72
C ALA A 12 -5.00 36.92 3.89
N VAL A 13 -5.57 37.09 5.10
CA VAL A 13 -6.76 37.98 5.27
C VAL A 13 -6.61 38.99 6.44
N GLY A 14 -5.37 39.23 6.89
CA GLY A 14 -5.02 40.26 7.89
C GLY A 14 -4.19 41.41 7.34
N ALA A 15 -4.17 41.61 6.02
CA ALA A 15 -3.38 42.66 5.36
C ALA A 15 -4.21 43.91 5.08
N PHE A 16 -4.78 44.53 6.11
CA PHE A 16 -5.18 45.94 6.10
C PHE A 16 -5.09 46.51 7.52
N MET A 17 -3.87 46.73 7.98
CA MET A 17 -3.47 47.99 8.63
C MET A 17 -1.96 48.03 8.55
N VAL A 18 -1.48 48.79 7.58
CA VAL A 18 -0.14 49.37 7.63
C VAL A 18 0.02 49.95 9.03
N ALA A 19 1.07 49.53 9.72
CA ALA A 19 1.55 50.17 10.93
C ALA A 19 1.78 51.66 10.61
N ALA A 20 0.76 52.48 10.83
CA ALA A 20 0.96 53.88 11.05
C ALA A 20 1.63 53.97 12.42
N LEU A 21 2.96 54.05 12.41
CA LEU A 21 3.70 54.78 13.44
C LEU A 21 3.19 56.24 13.39
N SER A 22 1.98 56.48 13.88
CA SER A 22 1.56 57.82 14.29
C SER A 22 2.17 58.05 15.66
N ALA A 23 2.88 59.17 15.79
CA ALA A 23 3.52 59.64 17.01
C ALA A 23 2.71 59.29 18.26
N TYR A 24 3.32 58.57 19.20
CA TYR A 24 2.73 58.37 20.53
C TYR A 24 2.52 59.75 21.14
N ALA A 25 1.26 60.10 21.41
CA ALA A 25 0.99 61.03 22.50
C ALA A 25 1.64 60.42 23.76
N GLU A 26 2.35 61.22 24.56
CA GLU A 26 2.89 60.74 25.83
C GLU A 26 1.71 60.30 26.71
N SER A 27 1.55 58.99 26.87
CA SER A 27 0.47 58.44 27.70
C SER A 27 0.56 59.04 29.11
N VAL A 28 -0.51 59.63 29.61
CA VAL A 28 -0.54 60.28 30.93
C VAL A 28 -0.84 59.23 32.00
N GLN A 29 -0.06 59.27 33.09
CA GLN A 29 -0.31 58.41 34.24
C GLN A 29 -1.38 59.01 35.15
N VAL A 30 -2.45 58.27 35.39
CA VAL A 30 -3.49 58.58 36.38
C VAL A 30 -3.61 57.40 37.35
N GLY A 31 -3.17 57.59 38.59
CA GLY A 31 -3.01 56.50 39.55
C GLY A 31 -1.92 55.51 39.09
N GLU A 32 -2.26 54.23 39.03
CA GLU A 32 -1.34 53.16 38.58
C GLU A 32 -1.42 52.88 37.06
N LEU A 33 -2.33 53.56 36.36
CA LEU A 33 -2.68 53.31 34.97
C LEU A 33 -2.25 54.47 34.06
N PHE A 34 -1.96 54.17 32.80
CA PHE A 34 -1.52 55.09 31.75
C PHE A 34 -2.59 55.20 30.67
N TYR A 35 -2.83 56.42 30.17
CA TYR A 35 -3.90 56.70 29.22
C TYR A 35 -3.41 57.55 28.04
N ASP A 36 -3.85 57.18 26.84
CA ASP A 36 -3.71 58.00 25.65
C ASP A 36 -4.92 58.94 25.58
N LEU A 37 -4.70 60.26 25.69
CA LEU A 37 -5.74 61.28 25.69
C LEU A 37 -6.04 61.76 24.27
N ASN A 38 -7.33 62.01 23.99
CA ASN A 38 -7.80 62.74 22.83
C ASN A 38 -8.47 64.04 23.29
N GLU A 39 -7.70 65.12 23.29
CA GLU A 39 -8.18 66.45 23.69
C GLU A 39 -9.29 66.99 22.77
N ALA A 40 -9.37 66.52 21.52
CA ALA A 40 -10.32 67.06 20.55
C ALA A 40 -11.78 66.64 20.83
N ASP A 41 -11.98 65.45 21.39
CA ASP A 41 -13.31 64.91 21.71
C ASP A 41 -13.51 64.58 23.20
N GLY A 42 -12.53 64.88 24.06
CA GLY A 42 -12.63 64.66 25.51
C GLY A 42 -12.64 63.18 25.89
N THR A 43 -11.96 62.33 25.12
CA THR A 43 -11.89 60.89 25.39
C THR A 43 -10.49 60.42 25.78
N ALA A 44 -10.41 59.28 26.43
CA ALA A 44 -9.16 58.61 26.79
C ALA A 44 -9.23 57.11 26.46
N SER A 45 -8.08 56.50 26.19
CA SER A 45 -7.95 55.04 26.05
C SER A 45 -6.86 54.54 26.99
N LEU A 46 -7.13 53.44 27.71
CA LEU A 46 -6.11 52.84 28.57
C LEU A 46 -4.96 52.32 27.70
N ALA A 47 -3.78 52.91 27.85
CA ALA A 47 -2.59 52.58 27.09
C ALA A 47 -1.94 51.28 27.58
N ARG A 48 -1.11 50.67 26.73
CA ARG A 48 -0.29 49.51 27.10
C ARG A 48 0.92 49.95 27.90
N SER A 49 1.17 49.30 29.04
CA SER A 49 2.37 49.55 29.85
C SER A 49 3.10 48.26 30.22
N ALA A 50 4.43 48.30 30.22
CA ALA A 50 5.27 47.21 30.72
C ALA A 50 5.11 47.01 32.24
N THR A 51 4.62 48.01 32.99
CA THR A 51 4.42 47.92 34.44
C THR A 51 3.24 47.03 34.82
N TYR A 52 2.30 46.80 33.90
CA TYR A 52 1.07 46.07 34.21
C TYR A 52 1.28 44.57 34.46
N THR A 53 2.41 43.98 34.03
CA THR A 53 2.63 42.52 34.11
C THR A 53 2.65 41.94 35.53
N GLY A 54 2.77 42.78 36.56
CA GLY A 54 2.76 42.39 37.96
C GLY A 54 1.51 42.82 38.74
N MET A 55 0.49 43.39 38.08
CA MET A 55 -0.73 43.81 38.76
C MET A 55 -1.59 42.60 39.15
N THR A 56 -2.33 42.74 40.26
CA THR A 56 -3.21 41.67 40.78
C THR A 56 -4.68 42.04 40.66
N ASN A 57 -5.05 43.27 41.00
CA ASN A 57 -6.43 43.76 40.89
C ASN A 57 -6.40 45.09 40.16
N VAL A 58 -7.22 45.23 39.12
CA VAL A 58 -7.23 46.44 38.28
C VAL A 58 -8.64 47.01 38.23
N ASN A 59 -8.78 48.29 38.60
CA ASN A 59 -9.99 49.06 38.37
C ASN A 59 -9.71 50.11 37.29
N ILE A 60 -10.31 49.94 36.11
CA ILE A 60 -10.21 50.87 34.99
C ILE A 60 -11.40 51.83 35.11
N PRO A 61 -11.21 53.09 35.52
CA PRO A 61 -12.31 54.04 35.67
C PRO A 61 -12.93 54.38 34.30
N GLY A 62 -14.21 54.73 34.29
CA GLY A 62 -14.93 55.19 33.10
C GLY A 62 -14.66 56.65 32.74
N GLU A 63 -14.09 57.41 33.68
CA GLU A 63 -13.73 58.82 33.54
C GLU A 63 -12.45 59.10 34.33
N ILE A 64 -11.58 59.94 33.80
CA ILE A 64 -10.35 60.40 34.45
C ILE A 64 -10.25 61.92 34.37
N THR A 65 -9.56 62.54 35.32
CA THR A 65 -9.26 63.97 35.28
C THR A 65 -7.76 64.18 35.07
N VAL A 66 -7.39 64.93 34.04
CA VAL A 66 -6.00 65.33 33.77
C VAL A 66 -5.94 66.84 33.61
N ASP A 67 -5.09 67.50 34.40
CA ASP A 67 -4.93 68.96 34.42
C ASP A 67 -6.24 69.76 34.56
N GLY A 68 -7.19 69.19 35.31
CA GLY A 68 -8.51 69.79 35.56
C GLY A 68 -9.55 69.56 34.46
N ASN A 69 -9.20 68.85 33.38
CA ASN A 69 -10.13 68.45 32.32
C ASN A 69 -10.59 67.00 32.54
N GLU A 70 -11.88 66.74 32.37
CA GLU A 70 -12.47 65.40 32.43
C GLU A 70 -12.40 64.72 31.06
N TYR A 71 -12.00 63.45 31.06
CA TYR A 71 -11.92 62.60 29.88
C TYR A 71 -12.69 61.30 30.12
N THR A 72 -13.63 60.96 29.24
CA THR A 72 -14.30 59.66 29.27
C THR A 72 -13.37 58.57 28.75
N VAL A 73 -13.12 57.53 29.54
CA VAL A 73 -12.31 56.37 29.14
C VAL A 73 -13.16 55.46 28.27
N THR A 74 -12.87 55.41 26.96
CA THR A 74 -13.71 54.72 25.98
C THR A 74 -13.18 53.36 25.54
N SER A 75 -11.90 53.06 25.78
CA SER A 75 -11.33 51.77 25.37
C SER A 75 -10.18 51.27 26.23
N VAL A 76 -9.95 49.96 26.17
CA VAL A 76 -8.73 49.29 26.62
C VAL A 76 -7.88 48.97 25.41
N ALA A 77 -6.64 49.48 25.37
CA ALA A 77 -5.77 49.29 24.21
C ALA A 77 -5.44 47.82 23.94
N GLN A 78 -5.07 47.55 22.69
CA GLN A 78 -4.52 46.28 22.26
C GLN A 78 -3.34 45.88 23.17
N GLN A 79 -3.35 44.62 23.63
CA GLN A 79 -2.32 44.04 24.47
C GLN A 79 -2.08 44.73 25.84
N ALA A 80 -3.00 45.57 26.34
CA ALA A 80 -2.81 46.37 27.55
C ALA A 80 -2.21 45.56 28.73
N PHE A 81 -2.86 44.46 29.11
CA PHE A 81 -2.47 43.54 30.19
C PHE A 81 -1.94 42.19 29.68
N ARG A 82 -1.47 42.12 28.44
CA ARG A 82 -1.02 40.85 27.84
C ARG A 82 0.01 40.15 28.74
N GLU A 83 -0.25 38.87 29.03
CA GLU A 83 0.56 38.00 29.89
C GLU A 83 0.73 38.51 31.34
N CYS A 84 -0.20 39.33 31.84
CA CYS A 84 -0.27 39.63 33.27
C CYS A 84 -0.76 38.40 34.06
N LYS A 85 0.14 37.47 34.33
CA LYS A 85 -0.16 36.17 34.96
C LYS A 85 -0.60 36.28 36.42
N SER A 86 -0.37 37.43 37.05
CA SER A 86 -0.78 37.74 38.43
C SER A 86 -2.16 38.39 38.53
N LEU A 87 -2.76 38.83 37.42
CA LEU A 87 -4.05 39.52 37.43
C LEU A 87 -5.14 38.54 37.85
N GLU A 88 -5.78 38.80 38.98
CA GLU A 88 -6.88 38.02 39.56
C GLU A 88 -8.24 38.65 39.26
N SER A 89 -8.36 39.98 39.27
CA SER A 89 -9.60 40.69 38.97
C SER A 89 -9.42 41.93 38.10
N VAL A 90 -10.42 42.20 37.26
CA VAL A 90 -10.55 43.47 36.53
C VAL A 90 -11.99 44.01 36.59
N THR A 91 -12.12 45.27 37.00
CA THR A 91 -13.37 46.04 36.92
C THR A 91 -13.21 47.16 35.90
N MET A 92 -14.22 47.35 35.06
CA MET A 92 -14.23 48.34 33.98
C MET A 92 -15.39 49.31 34.19
N GLY A 93 -15.10 50.61 34.21
CA GLY A 93 -16.07 51.67 34.45
C GLY A 93 -16.95 51.98 33.24
N GLU A 94 -18.12 52.54 33.53
CA GLU A 94 -19.10 52.99 32.54
C GLU A 94 -18.50 54.08 31.66
N GLY A 95 -18.49 53.86 30.34
CA GLY A 95 -17.78 54.68 29.35
C GLY A 95 -16.96 53.83 28.40
N ILE A 96 -16.39 52.72 28.91
CA ILE A 96 -15.59 51.80 28.11
C ILE A 96 -16.50 51.07 27.13
N ALA A 97 -16.29 51.31 25.84
CA ALA A 97 -17.05 50.74 24.74
C ALA A 97 -16.31 49.60 24.03
N THR A 98 -14.97 49.56 24.10
CA THR A 98 -14.15 48.59 23.34
C THR A 98 -13.02 47.99 24.19
N ILE A 99 -12.85 46.67 24.12
CA ILE A 99 -11.67 45.96 24.61
C ILE A 99 -10.82 45.52 23.42
N GLY A 100 -9.61 46.05 23.34
CA GLY A 100 -8.67 45.82 22.24
C GLY A 100 -8.18 44.37 22.13
N ALA A 101 -7.69 44.02 20.94
CA ALA A 101 -7.24 42.67 20.65
C ALA A 101 -6.10 42.24 21.62
N TRP A 102 -6.13 41.00 22.08
CA TRP A 102 -5.17 40.48 23.08
C TRP A 102 -5.05 41.28 24.39
N ALA A 103 -5.97 42.19 24.73
CA ALA A 103 -5.85 43.08 25.89
C ALA A 103 -5.54 42.35 27.21
N PHE A 104 -6.16 41.21 27.46
CA PHE A 104 -5.97 40.35 28.65
C PHE A 104 -5.44 38.96 28.27
N TYR A 105 -4.84 38.82 27.09
CA TYR A 105 -4.37 37.52 26.59
C TYR A 105 -3.39 36.86 27.58
N LYS A 106 -3.64 35.60 27.95
CA LYS A 106 -2.85 34.83 28.92
C LYS A 106 -2.76 35.45 30.32
N CYS A 107 -3.75 36.24 30.75
CA CYS A 107 -3.92 36.56 32.18
C CYS A 107 -4.43 35.31 32.92
N SER A 108 -3.51 34.38 33.22
CA SER A 108 -3.86 33.02 33.64
C SER A 108 -4.46 32.89 35.03
N ALA A 109 -4.28 33.89 35.90
CA ALA A 109 -4.87 33.96 37.24
C ALA A 109 -6.22 34.68 37.27
N LEU A 110 -6.69 35.23 36.14
CA LEU A 110 -7.89 36.07 36.10
C LEU A 110 -9.13 35.23 36.40
N THR A 111 -9.78 35.50 37.53
CA THR A 111 -10.98 34.81 38.00
C THR A 111 -12.22 35.69 37.94
N GLU A 112 -12.06 37.01 38.04
CA GLU A 112 -13.17 37.96 38.06
C GLU A 112 -13.04 39.04 36.98
N VAL A 113 -14.08 39.19 36.15
CA VAL A 113 -14.16 40.22 35.11
C VAL A 113 -15.52 40.90 35.23
N GLN A 114 -15.53 42.19 35.57
CA GLN A 114 -16.73 43.00 35.61
C GLN A 114 -16.77 43.91 34.38
N PHE A 115 -17.62 43.58 33.41
CA PHE A 115 -17.82 44.37 32.21
C PHE A 115 -18.76 45.56 32.48
N PRO A 116 -18.55 46.72 31.85
CA PRO A 116 -19.47 47.85 31.93
C PRO A 116 -20.66 47.65 31.00
N SER A 117 -21.77 48.31 31.32
CA SER A 117 -22.97 48.26 30.47
C SER A 117 -22.77 48.91 29.10
N THR A 118 -21.80 49.83 28.97
CA THR A 118 -21.44 50.52 27.73
C THR A 118 -20.62 49.68 26.74
N LEU A 119 -20.17 48.47 27.12
CA LEU A 119 -19.28 47.67 26.27
C LEU A 119 -20.01 47.18 25.02
N THR A 120 -19.45 47.50 23.85
CA THR A 120 -20.01 47.16 22.54
C THR A 120 -19.16 46.17 21.74
N TYR A 121 -17.83 46.15 21.96
CA TYR A 121 -16.90 45.29 21.23
C TYR A 121 -15.87 44.62 22.13
N VAL A 122 -15.72 43.29 21.99
CA VAL A 122 -14.55 42.53 22.48
C VAL A 122 -13.79 42.01 21.27
N MET A 123 -12.60 42.56 21.04
CA MET A 123 -11.76 42.22 19.89
C MET A 123 -11.08 40.85 20.02
N GLY A 124 -10.54 40.38 18.90
CA GLY A 124 -9.99 39.03 18.79
C GLY A 124 -8.95 38.69 19.87
N SER A 125 -9.09 37.49 20.43
CA SER A 125 -8.21 36.96 21.49
C SER A 125 -8.08 37.81 22.77
N ALA A 126 -8.96 38.79 23.00
CA ALA A 126 -8.86 39.71 24.15
C ALA A 126 -8.68 38.98 25.49
N PHE A 127 -9.42 37.90 25.74
CA PHE A 127 -9.34 37.06 26.94
C PHE A 127 -8.87 35.64 26.64
N SER A 128 -8.26 35.40 25.47
CA SER A 128 -7.81 34.04 25.15
C SER A 128 -6.73 33.57 26.13
N ASN A 129 -6.80 32.30 26.53
CA ASN A 129 -5.92 31.68 27.52
C ASN A 129 -6.01 32.33 28.92
N CYS A 130 -7.09 33.03 29.25
CA CYS A 130 -7.45 33.34 30.64
C CYS A 130 -7.99 32.08 31.32
N THR A 131 -7.08 31.24 31.80
CA THR A 131 -7.39 29.86 32.19
C THR A 131 -8.15 29.70 33.50
N ALA A 132 -8.33 30.77 34.29
CA ALA A 132 -8.95 30.73 35.61
C ALA A 132 -10.38 31.31 35.68
N ILE A 133 -10.88 31.94 34.61
CA ILE A 133 -12.23 32.53 34.59
C ILE A 133 -13.27 31.40 34.69
N PRO A 134 -14.11 31.36 35.75
CA PRO A 134 -15.07 30.27 35.95
C PRO A 134 -16.39 30.48 35.19
N ALA A 135 -16.85 31.72 35.05
CA ALA A 135 -18.10 32.07 34.40
C ALA A 135 -17.99 33.45 33.73
N LEU A 136 -18.80 33.70 32.70
CA LEU A 136 -18.90 34.99 32.03
C LEU A 136 -20.35 35.40 31.86
N VAL A 137 -20.68 36.63 32.28
CA VAL A 137 -21.93 37.30 31.92
C VAL A 137 -21.57 38.43 30.96
N LEU A 138 -21.87 38.25 29.68
CA LEU A 138 -21.59 39.25 28.67
C LEU A 138 -22.63 40.38 28.74
N PRO A 139 -22.23 41.67 28.66
CA PRO A 139 -23.15 42.78 28.85
C PRO A 139 -24.13 42.93 27.68
N ASP A 140 -25.35 43.38 27.97
CA ASP A 140 -26.47 43.43 27.00
C ASP A 140 -26.19 44.25 25.74
N ASN A 141 -25.38 45.31 25.82
CA ASN A 141 -25.03 46.16 24.67
C ASN A 141 -23.89 45.60 23.80
N LEU A 142 -23.34 44.44 24.15
CA LEU A 142 -22.25 43.82 23.40
C LEU A 142 -22.75 43.32 22.05
N LYS A 143 -22.35 44.02 21.00
CA LYS A 143 -22.79 43.75 19.62
C LYS A 143 -22.01 42.63 18.96
N LYS A 144 -20.74 42.45 19.36
CA LYS A 144 -19.82 41.53 18.67
C LYS A 144 -18.77 40.96 19.62
N VAL A 145 -18.58 39.65 19.52
CA VAL A 145 -17.45 38.91 20.09
C VAL A 145 -16.59 38.41 18.92
N ASP A 146 -15.39 38.95 18.77
CA ASP A 146 -14.48 38.57 17.69
C ASP A 146 -13.80 37.22 17.92
N SER A 147 -13.12 36.72 16.89
CA SER A 147 -12.52 35.40 16.89
C SER A 147 -11.57 35.16 18.06
N TYR A 148 -11.73 34.01 18.71
CA TYR A 148 -10.96 33.60 19.89
C TYR A 148 -11.06 34.54 21.10
N ALA A 149 -11.99 35.51 21.15
CA ALA A 149 -12.09 36.46 22.26
C ALA A 149 -12.02 35.79 23.64
N PHE A 150 -12.67 34.63 23.82
CA PHE A 150 -12.64 33.82 25.04
C PHE A 150 -12.12 32.39 24.77
N GLY A 151 -11.27 32.21 23.77
CA GLY A 151 -10.74 30.91 23.39
C GLY A 151 -9.76 30.36 24.44
N THR A 152 -9.87 29.07 24.76
CA THR A 152 -8.99 28.34 25.68
C THR A 152 -9.08 28.83 27.14
N CYS A 153 -10.24 29.37 27.53
CA CYS A 153 -10.57 29.63 28.93
C CYS A 153 -10.91 28.29 29.64
N LYS A 154 -9.88 27.59 30.11
CA LYS A 154 -9.99 26.20 30.60
C LYS A 154 -10.85 26.01 31.85
N ALA A 155 -11.03 27.05 32.66
CA ALA A 155 -11.92 27.01 33.83
C ALA A 155 -13.37 27.38 33.51
N LEU A 156 -13.63 27.98 32.35
CA LEU A 156 -14.93 28.54 32.00
C LEU A 156 -15.96 27.42 31.91
N ALA A 157 -16.93 27.44 32.81
CA ALA A 157 -17.99 26.45 32.94
C ALA A 157 -19.34 26.97 32.43
N GLU A 158 -19.55 28.30 32.49
CA GLU A 158 -20.84 28.93 32.21
C GLU A 158 -20.67 30.25 31.47
N VAL A 159 -21.52 30.49 30.46
CA VAL A 159 -21.57 31.75 29.71
C VAL A 159 -23.02 32.20 29.54
N THR A 160 -23.31 33.47 29.84
CA THR A 160 -24.56 34.13 29.49
C THR A 160 -24.35 35.10 28.33
N LEU A 161 -25.12 34.92 27.25
CA LEU A 161 -25.04 35.78 26.07
C LEU A 161 -25.83 37.08 26.24
N PRO A 162 -25.44 38.17 25.56
CA PRO A 162 -26.21 39.41 25.54
C PRO A 162 -27.61 39.20 24.93
N LYS A 163 -28.62 39.92 25.43
CA LYS A 163 -30.02 39.74 25.03
C LYS A 163 -30.30 39.92 23.53
N GLU A 164 -29.63 40.87 22.89
CA GLU A 164 -29.87 41.27 21.49
C GLU A 164 -28.79 40.73 20.53
N MET A 165 -27.96 39.78 20.96
CA MET A 165 -26.86 39.27 20.13
C MET A 165 -27.37 38.30 19.07
N GLU A 166 -27.37 38.76 17.81
CA GLU A 166 -27.82 37.98 16.65
C GLU A 166 -26.79 36.96 16.13
N THR A 167 -25.50 37.20 16.33
CA THR A 167 -24.44 36.32 15.80
C THR A 167 -23.34 36.08 16.81
N LEU A 168 -22.91 34.82 16.95
CA LEU A 168 -21.69 34.47 17.67
C LEU A 168 -20.50 34.36 16.71
N GLY A 169 -19.43 35.11 17.00
CA GLY A 169 -18.20 35.04 16.22
C GLY A 169 -17.57 33.65 16.21
N GLY A 170 -16.89 33.32 15.12
CA GLY A 170 -16.18 32.05 15.00
C GLY A 170 -15.09 31.93 16.06
N TYR A 171 -14.84 30.73 16.56
CA TYR A 171 -13.80 30.43 17.56
C TYR A 171 -13.95 31.13 18.91
N ALA A 172 -15.04 31.87 19.17
CA ALA A 172 -15.18 32.72 20.36
C ALA A 172 -14.92 31.97 21.69
N PHE A 173 -15.37 30.73 21.81
CA PHE A 173 -15.17 29.85 22.98
C PHE A 173 -14.37 28.59 22.66
N TYR A 174 -13.50 28.66 21.63
CA TYR A 174 -12.71 27.53 21.16
C TYR A 174 -11.91 26.86 22.28
N SER A 175 -12.03 25.54 22.43
CA SER A 175 -11.34 24.71 23.43
C SER A 175 -11.58 25.11 24.89
N CYS A 176 -12.76 25.64 25.21
CA CYS A 176 -13.22 25.83 26.59
C CYS A 176 -13.78 24.51 27.15
N GLY A 177 -12.88 23.56 27.47
CA GLY A 177 -13.26 22.17 27.78
C GLY A 177 -14.08 21.92 29.05
N LYS A 178 -14.25 22.93 29.92
CA LYS A 178 -15.18 22.89 31.06
C LYS A 178 -16.53 23.52 30.77
N LEU A 179 -16.68 24.22 29.65
CA LEU A 179 -17.91 24.95 29.33
C LEU A 179 -19.03 23.95 29.15
N SER A 180 -19.92 23.90 30.14
CA SER A 180 -21.03 22.95 30.21
C SER A 180 -22.38 23.62 30.01
N THR A 181 -22.48 24.91 30.31
CA THR A 181 -23.74 25.67 30.30
C THR A 181 -23.57 26.94 29.46
N ILE A 182 -24.49 27.16 28.53
CA ILE A 182 -24.59 28.41 27.77
C ILE A 182 -26.04 28.88 27.86
N HIS A 183 -26.25 30.10 28.33
CA HIS A 183 -27.54 30.75 28.31
C HIS A 183 -27.64 31.54 27.01
N PHE A 184 -28.25 30.91 25.99
CA PHE A 184 -28.53 31.54 24.72
C PHE A 184 -29.60 32.63 24.85
N ASN A 185 -29.54 33.63 23.97
CA ASN A 185 -30.58 34.64 23.86
C ASN A 185 -31.58 34.30 22.73
N ALA A 186 -32.75 34.94 22.75
CA ALA A 186 -33.84 34.68 21.80
C ALA A 186 -33.68 35.37 20.42
N ALA A 187 -32.67 36.22 20.25
CA ALA A 187 -32.34 36.92 19.00
C ALA A 187 -31.25 36.22 18.17
N LEU A 188 -30.58 35.18 18.72
CA LEU A 188 -29.45 34.52 18.08
C LEU A 188 -29.87 33.82 16.78
N ASP A 189 -29.39 34.33 15.64
CA ASP A 189 -29.68 33.84 14.29
C ASP A 189 -28.62 32.84 13.79
N SER A 190 -27.35 33.01 14.18
CA SER A 190 -26.28 32.10 13.74
C SER A 190 -25.16 31.88 14.75
N ILE A 191 -24.62 30.65 14.73
CA ILE A 191 -23.40 30.26 15.44
C ILE A 191 -22.26 30.19 14.43
N GLY A 192 -21.16 30.90 14.72
CA GLY A 192 -19.98 30.96 13.88
C GLY A 192 -19.16 29.67 13.79
N GLU A 193 -18.18 29.70 12.90
CA GLU A 193 -17.24 28.59 12.69
C GLU A 193 -16.48 28.25 13.98
N ASN A 194 -16.42 26.96 14.36
CA ASN A 194 -15.63 26.48 15.50
C ASN A 194 -15.90 27.18 16.85
N THR A 195 -17.04 27.88 17.00
CA THR A 195 -17.35 28.70 18.18
C THR A 195 -17.25 27.92 19.49
N PHE A 196 -17.73 26.67 19.52
CA PHE A 196 -17.70 25.78 20.69
C PHE A 196 -16.84 24.54 20.48
N TYR A 197 -15.86 24.59 19.58
CA TYR A 197 -14.96 23.45 19.34
C TYR A 197 -14.37 22.94 20.66
N GLY A 198 -14.46 21.65 20.94
CA GLY A 198 -13.86 21.03 22.12
C GLY A 198 -14.46 21.46 23.46
N CYS A 199 -15.66 22.05 23.48
CA CYS A 199 -16.35 22.43 24.71
C CYS A 199 -16.96 21.22 25.43
N GLY A 200 -17.15 21.37 26.75
CA GLY A 200 -17.49 20.29 27.69
C GLY A 200 -18.98 20.03 27.89
N MET A 201 -19.85 20.57 27.04
CA MET A 201 -21.31 20.42 27.15
C MET A 201 -21.74 18.96 27.02
N THR A 202 -22.73 18.58 27.81
CA THR A 202 -23.37 17.25 27.73
C THR A 202 -24.72 17.30 27.03
N ALA A 203 -25.44 18.40 27.18
CA ALA A 203 -26.69 18.69 26.51
C ALA A 203 -26.73 20.16 26.08
N VAL A 204 -27.37 20.46 24.95
CA VAL A 204 -27.52 21.83 24.44
C VAL A 204 -28.93 22.04 23.89
N GLU A 205 -29.60 23.10 24.37
CA GLU A 205 -30.84 23.59 23.78
C GLU A 205 -30.55 24.87 23.00
N LEU A 206 -30.78 24.84 21.68
CA LEU A 206 -30.54 25.98 20.81
C LEU A 206 -31.80 26.87 20.70
N PRO A 207 -31.66 28.20 20.57
CA PRO A 207 -32.80 29.11 20.56
C PRO A 207 -33.62 29.03 19.26
N GLU A 208 -34.94 29.22 19.36
CA GLU A 208 -35.88 29.11 18.22
C GLU A 208 -35.63 30.09 17.06
N SER A 209 -34.82 31.13 17.26
CA SER A 209 -34.41 32.07 16.21
C SER A 209 -33.30 31.54 15.30
N LEU A 210 -32.57 30.49 15.71
CA LEU A 210 -31.32 30.08 15.07
C LEU A 210 -31.54 29.42 13.70
N ARG A 211 -30.99 30.05 12.65
CA ARG A 211 -31.09 29.60 11.26
C ARG A 211 -29.91 28.75 10.77
N ALA A 212 -28.72 28.94 11.35
CA ALA A 212 -27.51 28.29 10.88
C ALA A 212 -26.53 27.90 11.99
N ILE A 213 -25.99 26.69 11.89
CA ILE A 213 -24.83 26.22 12.64
C ILE A 213 -23.61 26.24 11.71
N GLY A 214 -22.60 27.02 12.07
CA GLY A 214 -21.36 27.19 11.30
C GLY A 214 -20.48 25.94 11.25
N ALA A 215 -19.49 25.98 10.36
CA ALA A 215 -18.55 24.86 10.19
C ALA A 215 -17.79 24.58 11.49
N GLY A 216 -17.71 23.32 11.92
CA GLY A 216 -17.00 22.91 13.13
C GLY A 216 -17.56 23.46 14.45
N ALA A 217 -18.73 24.10 14.46
CA ALA A 217 -19.25 24.84 15.62
C ALA A 217 -19.23 24.03 16.93
N PHE A 218 -19.56 22.74 16.89
CA PHE A 218 -19.54 21.80 18.02
C PHE A 218 -18.52 20.66 17.81
N SER A 219 -17.56 20.83 16.90
CA SER A 219 -16.54 19.80 16.62
C SER A 219 -15.75 19.45 17.89
N ASN A 220 -15.50 18.16 18.09
CA ASN A 220 -14.82 17.59 19.27
C ASN A 220 -15.51 17.91 20.61
N CYS A 221 -16.80 18.27 20.64
CA CYS A 221 -17.61 18.22 21.85
C CYS A 221 -17.91 16.77 22.24
N THR A 222 -16.87 16.02 22.64
CA THR A 222 -16.90 14.56 22.83
C THR A 222 -17.84 14.10 23.95
N LYS A 223 -18.31 15.02 24.80
CA LYS A 223 -19.28 14.76 25.87
C LYS A 223 -20.72 15.10 25.49
N LEU A 224 -20.95 15.76 24.35
CA LEU A 224 -22.28 16.17 23.90
C LEU A 224 -23.09 14.92 23.54
N ALA A 225 -24.04 14.58 24.40
CA ALA A 225 -24.89 13.40 24.26
C ALA A 225 -26.27 13.72 23.68
N GLU A 226 -26.75 14.94 23.92
CA GLU A 226 -28.08 15.41 23.53
C GLU A 226 -28.01 16.83 22.96
N ILE A 227 -28.73 17.08 21.86
CA ILE A 227 -28.90 18.43 21.33
C ILE A 227 -30.31 18.62 20.79
N SER A 228 -30.96 19.69 21.21
CA SER A 228 -32.26 20.11 20.70
C SER A 228 -32.05 21.18 19.62
N LEU A 229 -32.49 20.87 18.40
CA LEU A 229 -32.42 21.78 17.25
C LEU A 229 -33.75 22.55 17.08
N PRO A 230 -33.71 23.86 16.75
CA PRO A 230 -34.91 24.68 16.61
C PRO A 230 -35.55 24.50 15.23
N GLN A 231 -36.87 24.72 15.12
CA GLN A 231 -37.61 24.51 13.86
C GLN A 231 -37.20 25.48 12.73
N SER A 232 -36.60 26.62 13.08
CA SER A 232 -36.11 27.62 12.13
C SER A 232 -34.77 27.25 11.46
N LEU A 233 -34.11 26.18 11.92
CA LEU A 233 -32.78 25.79 11.44
C LEU A 233 -32.82 25.28 9.99
N VAL A 234 -32.02 25.89 9.13
CA VAL A 234 -31.98 25.57 7.68
C VAL A 234 -30.70 24.82 7.31
N LYS A 235 -29.59 25.07 8.03
CA LYS A 235 -28.26 24.58 7.65
C LYS A 235 -27.41 24.12 8.83
N ILE A 236 -26.80 22.95 8.67
CA ILE A 236 -25.70 22.45 9.50
C ILE A 236 -24.43 22.45 8.63
N GLY A 237 -23.42 23.23 9.04
CA GLY A 237 -22.17 23.41 8.30
C GLY A 237 -21.22 22.21 8.34
N ASP A 238 -20.14 22.30 7.55
CA ASP A 238 -19.11 21.27 7.47
C ASP A 238 -18.52 20.97 8.85
N GLN A 239 -18.34 19.70 9.18
CA GLN A 239 -17.76 19.27 10.45
C GLN A 239 -18.48 19.78 11.72
N ALA A 240 -19.71 20.31 11.61
CA ALA A 240 -20.39 20.98 12.73
C ALA A 240 -20.44 20.13 14.00
N PHE A 241 -20.64 18.82 13.88
CA PHE A 241 -20.64 17.84 14.97
C PHE A 241 -19.52 16.80 14.85
N PHE A 242 -18.44 17.10 14.12
CA PHE A 242 -17.30 16.20 13.93
C PHE A 242 -16.78 15.68 15.29
N ARG A 243 -16.72 14.35 15.46
CA ARG A 243 -16.32 13.68 16.71
C ARG A 243 -17.13 14.07 17.94
N CYS A 244 -18.42 14.36 17.79
CA CYS A 244 -19.37 14.34 18.92
C CYS A 244 -19.67 12.89 19.31
N SER A 245 -18.65 12.18 19.81
CA SER A 245 -18.68 10.71 19.99
C SER A 245 -19.71 10.21 21.00
N ALA A 246 -20.22 11.07 21.89
CA ALA A 246 -21.27 10.75 22.84
C ALA A 246 -22.69 10.98 22.30
N LEU A 247 -22.86 11.66 21.16
CA LEU A 247 -24.17 12.02 20.61
C LEU A 247 -24.89 10.74 20.19
N THR A 248 -26.03 10.45 20.83
CA THR A 248 -26.76 9.19 20.64
C THR A 248 -27.85 9.27 19.57
N GLY A 249 -28.44 10.45 19.41
CA GLY A 249 -29.49 10.74 18.43
C GLY A 249 -29.58 12.24 18.18
N ILE A 250 -30.09 12.62 17.01
CA ILE A 250 -30.38 14.03 16.69
C ILE A 250 -31.65 14.10 15.87
N GLN A 251 -32.60 14.93 16.31
CA GLN A 251 -33.85 15.19 15.60
C GLN A 251 -33.63 16.38 14.67
N LEU A 252 -33.59 16.13 13.36
CA LEU A 252 -33.45 17.18 12.36
C LEU A 252 -34.81 17.84 12.11
N PRO A 253 -34.92 19.18 12.15
CA PRO A 253 -36.17 19.87 11.88
C PRO A 253 -36.52 19.85 10.38
N ASP A 254 -37.81 19.93 10.05
CA ASP A 254 -38.34 19.86 8.66
C ASP A 254 -37.78 20.96 7.74
N GLY A 255 -37.33 22.08 8.33
CA GLY A 255 -36.72 23.21 7.64
C GLY A 255 -35.30 22.96 7.12
N ILE A 256 -34.62 21.90 7.56
CA ILE A 256 -33.25 21.61 7.13
C ILE A 256 -33.18 21.37 5.62
N ARG A 257 -32.20 22.01 4.98
CA ARG A 257 -31.89 21.86 3.54
C ARG A 257 -30.51 21.29 3.30
N THR A 258 -29.57 21.53 4.21
CA THR A 258 -28.15 21.19 3.98
C THR A 258 -27.49 20.61 5.22
N LEU A 259 -26.88 19.44 5.04
CA LEU A 259 -25.87 18.86 5.92
C LEU A 259 -24.51 18.94 5.23
N GLY A 260 -23.57 19.67 5.83
CA GLY A 260 -22.24 19.91 5.28
C GLY A 260 -21.32 18.70 5.29
N MET A 261 -20.14 18.86 4.68
CA MET A 261 -19.13 17.82 4.56
C MET A 261 -18.70 17.36 5.95
N ALA A 262 -18.69 16.05 6.20
CA ALA A 262 -18.28 15.45 7.47
C ALA A 262 -19.05 15.99 8.71
N ALA A 263 -20.29 16.47 8.54
CA ALA A 263 -21.06 17.10 9.62
C ALA A 263 -21.18 16.22 10.89
N PHE A 264 -21.36 14.90 10.74
CA PHE A 264 -21.44 13.92 11.83
C PHE A 264 -20.31 12.88 11.80
N TYR A 265 -19.16 13.23 11.22
CA TYR A 265 -18.01 12.33 11.10
C TYR A 265 -17.53 11.84 12.48
N GLU A 266 -17.38 10.52 12.64
CA GLU A 266 -17.00 9.83 13.87
C GLU A 266 -17.89 10.17 15.08
N CYS A 267 -19.18 10.46 14.85
CA CYS A 267 -20.21 10.39 15.90
C CYS A 267 -20.53 8.93 16.22
N THR A 268 -19.61 8.24 16.89
CA THR A 268 -19.62 6.77 17.05
C THR A 268 -20.81 6.21 17.82
N SER A 269 -21.44 7.00 18.69
CA SER A 269 -22.65 6.61 19.44
C SER A 269 -23.96 6.95 18.73
N LEU A 270 -23.91 7.65 17.59
CA LEU A 270 -25.10 8.10 16.87
C LEU A 270 -25.80 6.89 16.26
N ALA A 271 -26.98 6.57 16.78
CA ALA A 271 -27.72 5.36 16.44
C ALA A 271 -28.88 5.62 15.48
N ASP A 272 -29.43 6.83 15.48
CA ASP A 272 -30.60 7.22 14.67
C ASP A 272 -30.51 8.70 14.24
N VAL A 273 -30.83 8.94 12.97
CA VAL A 273 -31.01 10.25 12.34
C VAL A 273 -32.14 10.12 11.33
N ALA A 274 -33.28 10.73 11.62
CA ALA A 274 -34.34 10.90 10.64
C ALA A 274 -33.99 12.05 9.69
N LEU A 275 -33.79 11.75 8.41
CA LEU A 275 -33.57 12.76 7.37
C LEU A 275 -34.93 13.37 6.96
N PRO A 276 -35.12 14.70 7.01
CA PRO A 276 -36.38 15.32 6.63
C PRO A 276 -36.57 15.31 5.10
N GLU A 277 -37.81 15.15 4.63
CA GLU A 277 -38.14 15.07 3.18
C GLU A 277 -37.66 16.29 2.38
N GLY A 278 -37.61 17.47 3.01
CA GLY A 278 -37.18 18.72 2.38
C GLY A 278 -35.67 18.87 2.18
N ILE A 279 -34.85 17.93 2.66
CA ILE A 279 -33.39 18.04 2.57
C ILE A 279 -32.91 17.95 1.11
N THR A 280 -32.05 18.85 0.66
CA THR A 280 -31.58 18.88 -0.73
C THR A 280 -30.12 18.49 -0.88
N THR A 281 -29.35 18.51 0.22
CA THR A 281 -27.91 18.27 0.16
C THR A 281 -27.42 17.58 1.44
N ILE A 282 -26.75 16.43 1.24
CA ILE A 282 -25.95 15.73 2.25
C ILE A 282 -24.58 15.53 1.61
N ASP A 283 -23.58 16.24 2.10
CA ASP A 283 -22.26 16.25 1.48
C ASP A 283 -21.37 15.08 1.95
N SER A 284 -20.21 14.95 1.32
CA SER A 284 -19.26 13.85 1.45
C SER A 284 -18.89 13.56 2.91
N ASN A 285 -18.74 12.28 3.23
CA ASN A 285 -18.37 11.78 4.56
C ASN A 285 -19.28 12.21 5.72
N CYS A 286 -20.51 12.70 5.46
CA CYS A 286 -21.41 13.23 6.50
C CYS A 286 -21.56 12.29 7.70
N PHE A 287 -21.71 10.98 7.46
CA PHE A 287 -21.88 9.94 8.48
C PHE A 287 -20.70 8.97 8.57
N TYR A 288 -19.52 9.35 8.08
CA TYR A 288 -18.32 8.52 8.15
C TYR A 288 -18.05 8.10 9.60
N GLY A 289 -17.84 6.81 9.85
CA GLY A 289 -17.46 6.29 11.17
C GLY A 289 -18.58 6.34 12.21
N CYS A 290 -19.85 6.55 11.82
CA CYS A 290 -20.99 6.41 12.70
C CYS A 290 -21.29 4.93 12.98
N THR A 291 -20.47 4.31 13.83
CA THR A 291 -20.46 2.86 14.07
C THR A 291 -21.73 2.30 14.70
N SER A 292 -22.59 3.14 15.30
CA SER A 292 -23.83 2.73 15.95
C SER A 292 -25.08 2.81 15.07
N PHE A 293 -24.99 3.39 13.86
CA PHE A 293 -26.14 3.43 12.95
C PHE A 293 -26.57 2.03 12.56
N LYS A 294 -27.84 1.69 12.77
CA LYS A 294 -28.40 0.39 12.37
C LYS A 294 -29.07 0.41 11.01
N SER A 295 -29.75 1.50 10.69
CA SER A 295 -30.48 1.65 9.44
C SER A 295 -30.49 3.09 8.96
N MET A 296 -30.60 3.29 7.65
CA MET A 296 -30.78 4.60 7.04
C MET A 296 -31.85 4.55 5.95
N SER A 297 -32.75 5.55 5.94
CA SER A 297 -33.69 5.77 4.84
C SER A 297 -33.36 7.08 4.13
N VAL A 298 -33.00 7.01 2.86
CA VAL A 298 -32.66 8.19 2.06
C VAL A 298 -33.96 8.81 1.52
N PRO A 299 -34.24 10.10 1.79
CA PRO A 299 -35.47 10.76 1.33
C PRO A 299 -35.44 11.01 -0.17
N ALA A 300 -36.63 11.07 -0.79
CA ALA A 300 -36.79 11.11 -2.26
C ALA A 300 -36.14 12.32 -2.95
N SER A 301 -35.89 13.38 -2.19
CA SER A 301 -35.21 14.62 -2.61
C SER A 301 -33.71 14.46 -2.86
N ILE A 302 -33.08 13.39 -2.36
CA ILE A 302 -31.65 13.13 -2.50
C ILE A 302 -31.40 12.19 -3.69
N THR A 303 -30.83 12.73 -4.76
CA THR A 303 -30.53 11.95 -5.98
C THR A 303 -29.12 11.35 -6.00
N THR A 304 -28.27 11.71 -5.03
CA THR A 304 -26.86 11.30 -4.99
C THR A 304 -26.45 10.91 -3.59
N ILE A 305 -25.88 9.71 -3.43
CA ILE A 305 -25.13 9.33 -2.23
C ILE A 305 -23.67 9.73 -2.46
N SER A 306 -23.18 10.71 -1.72
CA SER A 306 -21.83 11.26 -1.85
C SER A 306 -20.73 10.27 -1.46
N ASN A 307 -19.49 10.59 -1.85
CA ASN A 307 -18.29 9.82 -1.50
C ASN A 307 -18.19 9.61 0.02
N GLY A 308 -17.91 8.36 0.43
CA GLY A 308 -17.68 7.98 1.82
C GLY A 308 -18.83 8.28 2.80
N MET A 309 -20.05 8.53 2.33
CA MET A 309 -21.17 8.95 3.19
C MET A 309 -21.36 8.06 4.41
N PHE A 310 -21.28 6.74 4.26
CA PHE A 310 -21.41 5.73 5.32
C PHE A 310 -20.12 4.92 5.52
N TYR A 311 -18.96 5.43 5.12
CA TYR A 311 -17.67 4.74 5.30
C TYR A 311 -17.49 4.37 6.78
N GLY A 312 -17.18 3.13 7.09
CA GLY A 312 -16.91 2.64 8.44
C GLY A 312 -18.14 2.62 9.36
N CYS A 313 -19.37 2.72 8.82
CA CYS A 313 -20.59 2.49 9.59
C CYS A 313 -20.77 1.00 9.88
N THR A 314 -19.94 0.46 10.78
CA THR A 314 -19.86 -0.99 11.05
C THR A 314 -21.14 -1.58 11.63
N GLY A 315 -22.02 -0.77 12.22
CA GLY A 315 -23.33 -1.18 12.73
C GLY A 315 -24.44 -1.19 11.68
N LEU A 316 -24.21 -0.67 10.47
CA LEU A 316 -25.25 -0.45 9.46
C LEU A 316 -25.69 -1.79 8.87
N GLU A 317 -26.92 -2.20 9.19
CA GLU A 317 -27.50 -3.48 8.76
C GLU A 317 -28.35 -3.31 7.49
N ASN A 318 -29.04 -2.17 7.33
CA ASN A 318 -30.00 -1.92 6.25
C ASN A 318 -29.91 -0.48 5.74
N VAL A 319 -30.01 -0.29 4.42
CA VAL A 319 -30.09 1.04 3.80
C VAL A 319 -31.18 1.02 2.74
N ASN A 320 -32.18 1.89 2.89
CA ASN A 320 -33.27 2.03 1.94
C ASN A 320 -32.91 3.12 0.93
N LEU A 321 -32.61 2.70 -0.29
CA LEU A 321 -32.27 3.55 -1.42
C LEU A 321 -33.46 3.59 -2.40
N HIS A 322 -34.00 4.77 -2.71
CA HIS A 322 -35.10 4.91 -3.66
C HIS A 322 -34.59 4.96 -5.12
N SER A 323 -35.48 4.67 -6.08
CA SER A 323 -35.17 4.61 -7.51
C SER A 323 -34.75 5.93 -8.14
N GLY A 324 -34.99 7.05 -7.47
CA GLY A 324 -34.59 8.40 -7.91
C GLY A 324 -33.09 8.70 -7.72
N ILE A 325 -32.34 7.83 -7.04
CA ILE A 325 -30.89 7.97 -6.90
C ILE A 325 -30.21 7.59 -8.22
N THR A 326 -29.41 8.51 -8.75
CA THR A 326 -28.69 8.37 -10.03
C THR A 326 -27.20 8.13 -9.86
N ALA A 327 -26.64 8.38 -8.67
CA ALA A 327 -25.22 8.19 -8.40
C ALA A 327 -24.93 7.78 -6.95
N ILE A 328 -23.98 6.87 -6.76
CA ILE A 328 -23.41 6.49 -5.46
C ILE A 328 -21.89 6.62 -5.55
N GLY A 329 -21.33 7.46 -4.70
CA GLY A 329 -19.92 7.83 -4.69
C GLY A 329 -18.98 6.71 -4.27
N SER A 330 -17.68 6.91 -4.51
CA SER A 330 -16.63 5.98 -4.11
C SER A 330 -16.63 5.77 -2.60
N SER A 331 -16.37 4.52 -2.19
CA SER A 331 -16.31 4.10 -0.78
C SER A 331 -17.55 4.41 0.06
N ALA A 332 -18.71 4.68 -0.55
CA ALA A 332 -19.92 5.11 0.16
C ALA A 332 -20.33 4.14 1.30
N PHE A 333 -20.13 2.83 1.11
CA PHE A 333 -20.41 1.79 2.10
C PHE A 333 -19.16 1.01 2.54
N TYR A 334 -17.95 1.54 2.30
CA TYR A 334 -16.71 0.87 2.70
C TYR A 334 -16.76 0.51 4.18
N GLY A 335 -16.46 -0.73 4.54
CA GLY A 335 -16.40 -1.18 5.93
C GLY A 335 -17.75 -1.22 6.66
N CYS A 336 -18.88 -1.17 5.95
CA CYS A 336 -20.20 -1.46 6.52
C CYS A 336 -20.32 -2.98 6.82
N SER A 337 -19.56 -3.45 7.80
CA SER A 337 -19.35 -4.87 8.08
C SER A 337 -20.60 -5.64 8.47
N SER A 338 -21.66 -4.96 8.91
CA SER A 338 -22.97 -5.55 9.28
C SER A 338 -24.00 -5.51 8.15
N LEU A 339 -23.70 -4.86 7.01
CA LEU A 339 -24.63 -4.74 5.89
C LEU A 339 -24.79 -6.10 5.20
N LYS A 340 -25.99 -6.68 5.25
CA LYS A 340 -26.25 -8.04 4.75
C LYS A 340 -26.66 -8.08 3.28
N THR A 341 -27.48 -7.11 2.90
CA THR A 341 -28.07 -6.93 1.57
C THR A 341 -28.33 -5.44 1.34
N VAL A 342 -28.35 -5.01 0.08
CA VAL A 342 -28.75 -3.66 -0.31
C VAL A 342 -29.46 -3.72 -1.66
N GLU A 343 -30.60 -3.05 -1.78
CA GLU A 343 -31.28 -2.85 -3.06
C GLU A 343 -30.66 -1.63 -3.76
N LEU A 344 -29.97 -1.88 -4.87
CA LEU A 344 -29.34 -0.81 -5.64
C LEU A 344 -30.37 -0.09 -6.52
N PRO A 345 -30.36 1.26 -6.59
CA PRO A 345 -31.24 2.02 -7.46
C PRO A 345 -30.99 1.71 -8.94
N THR A 346 -32.06 1.60 -9.73
CA THR A 346 -32.00 1.27 -11.17
C THR A 346 -31.41 2.37 -12.05
N GLY A 347 -31.13 3.56 -11.50
CA GLY A 347 -30.59 4.72 -12.22
C GLY A 347 -29.07 4.85 -12.16
N ILE A 348 -28.37 4.06 -11.34
CA ILE A 348 -26.91 4.18 -11.18
C ILE A 348 -26.17 3.61 -12.39
N THR A 349 -25.07 4.22 -12.79
CA THR A 349 -24.27 3.79 -13.94
C THR A 349 -23.00 3.03 -13.56
N ALA A 350 -22.62 3.01 -12.28
CA ALA A 350 -21.39 2.36 -11.83
C ALA A 350 -21.53 1.79 -10.41
N ILE A 351 -20.84 0.67 -10.17
CA ILE A 351 -20.38 0.29 -8.83
C ILE A 351 -18.99 0.90 -8.65
N SER A 352 -18.94 2.13 -8.16
CA SER A 352 -17.75 2.96 -7.97
C SER A 352 -16.65 2.33 -7.10
N ASN A 353 -15.42 2.85 -7.22
CA ASN A 353 -14.24 2.37 -6.48
C ASN A 353 -14.55 2.11 -5.00
N SER A 354 -14.21 0.89 -4.55
CA SER A 354 -14.33 0.46 -3.15
C SER A 354 -15.73 0.59 -2.52
N MET A 355 -16.81 0.72 -3.30
CA MET A 355 -18.16 1.02 -2.78
C MET A 355 -18.60 0.09 -1.63
N PHE A 356 -18.38 -1.22 -1.76
CA PHE A 356 -18.70 -2.25 -0.76
C PHE A 356 -17.46 -2.94 -0.17
N ASN A 357 -16.27 -2.37 -0.34
CA ASN A 357 -15.04 -2.96 0.20
C ASN A 357 -15.17 -3.17 1.73
N ARG A 358 -14.80 -4.34 2.25
CA ARG A 358 -14.96 -4.78 3.64
C ARG A 358 -16.41 -4.83 4.16
N CYS A 359 -17.42 -4.92 3.30
CA CYS A 359 -18.78 -5.30 3.70
C CYS A 359 -18.84 -6.81 3.99
N SER A 360 -18.20 -7.26 5.07
CA SER A 360 -17.96 -8.68 5.34
C SER A 360 -19.22 -9.53 5.52
N SER A 361 -20.36 -8.93 5.89
CA SER A 361 -21.66 -9.62 6.00
C SER A 361 -22.49 -9.58 4.72
N LEU A 362 -22.05 -8.86 3.68
CA LEU A 362 -22.79 -8.76 2.41
C LEU A 362 -22.79 -10.12 1.75
N SER A 363 -23.97 -10.75 1.68
CA SER A 363 -24.14 -12.14 1.26
C SER A 363 -24.66 -12.26 -0.18
N SER A 364 -25.37 -11.24 -0.65
CA SER A 364 -25.88 -11.14 -2.01
C SER A 364 -26.02 -9.67 -2.41
N ILE A 365 -25.91 -9.40 -3.70
CA ILE A 365 -26.18 -8.09 -4.28
C ILE A 365 -26.68 -8.25 -5.71
N SER A 366 -27.72 -7.48 -6.07
CA SER A 366 -28.21 -7.40 -7.44
C SER A 366 -27.66 -6.13 -8.09
N ILE A 367 -26.89 -6.29 -9.17
CA ILE A 367 -26.34 -5.18 -9.94
C ILE A 367 -27.38 -4.77 -11.00
N PRO A 368 -27.87 -3.51 -11.02
CA PRO A 368 -28.85 -3.05 -12.01
C PRO A 368 -28.34 -3.10 -13.44
N GLU A 369 -29.23 -3.32 -14.42
CA GLU A 369 -28.87 -3.32 -15.84
C GLU A 369 -28.30 -1.98 -16.34
N SER A 370 -28.54 -0.87 -15.65
CA SER A 370 -27.99 0.45 -16.00
C SER A 370 -26.49 0.58 -15.76
N VAL A 371 -25.89 -0.34 -14.98
CA VAL A 371 -24.47 -0.30 -14.63
C VAL A 371 -23.61 -0.65 -15.84
N THR A 372 -22.66 0.24 -16.16
CA THR A 372 -21.68 0.05 -17.23
C THR A 372 -20.26 -0.20 -16.72
N LEU A 373 -20.00 0.07 -15.43
CA LEU A 373 -18.68 -0.07 -14.81
C LEU A 373 -18.81 -0.71 -13.41
N ILE A 374 -18.06 -1.77 -13.17
CA ILE A 374 -17.75 -2.25 -11.81
C ILE A 374 -16.29 -1.92 -11.56
N ASP A 375 -16.04 -0.94 -10.71
CA ASP A 375 -14.72 -0.34 -10.54
C ASP A 375 -13.83 -1.15 -9.57
N GLU A 376 -12.58 -0.74 -9.44
CA GLU A 376 -11.58 -1.40 -8.62
C GLU A 376 -12.05 -1.55 -7.16
N ASN A 377 -11.73 -2.71 -6.58
CA ASN A 377 -12.04 -3.05 -5.18
C ASN A 377 -13.53 -3.00 -4.79
N ALA A 378 -14.47 -2.92 -5.74
CA ALA A 378 -15.90 -2.74 -5.48
C ALA A 378 -16.45 -3.66 -4.37
N PHE A 379 -16.10 -4.94 -4.39
CA PHE A 379 -16.53 -5.97 -3.43
C PHE A 379 -15.37 -6.57 -2.63
N ARG A 380 -14.19 -5.96 -2.63
CA ARG A 380 -13.01 -6.50 -1.92
C ARG A 380 -13.35 -6.84 -0.47
N GLN A 381 -12.98 -8.01 0.01
CA GLN A 381 -13.25 -8.52 1.37
C GLN A 381 -14.74 -8.60 1.75
N CYS A 382 -15.66 -8.77 0.78
CA CYS A 382 -17.02 -9.23 1.05
C CYS A 382 -17.02 -10.74 1.33
N THR A 383 -16.54 -11.13 2.51
CA THR A 383 -16.26 -12.53 2.86
C THR A 383 -17.48 -13.45 2.94
N SER A 384 -18.70 -12.89 2.99
CA SER A 384 -19.96 -13.66 2.98
C SER A 384 -20.62 -13.76 1.61
N LEU A 385 -20.12 -13.06 0.60
CA LEU A 385 -20.70 -13.06 -0.75
C LEU A 385 -20.46 -14.41 -1.41
N THR A 386 -21.52 -15.12 -1.79
CA THR A 386 -21.42 -16.48 -2.35
C THR A 386 -21.58 -16.53 -3.86
N GLU A 387 -22.31 -15.58 -4.45
CA GLU A 387 -22.53 -15.46 -5.88
C GLU A 387 -22.60 -13.98 -6.30
N LEU A 388 -22.16 -13.69 -7.52
CA LEU A 388 -22.25 -12.37 -8.14
C LEU A 388 -22.75 -12.50 -9.58
N PHE A 389 -23.68 -11.64 -10.00
CA PHE A 389 -24.18 -11.59 -11.37
C PHE A 389 -23.77 -10.28 -12.06
N ILE A 390 -23.15 -10.38 -13.23
CA ILE A 390 -22.68 -9.27 -14.07
C ILE A 390 -23.70 -9.03 -15.21
N PRO A 391 -24.44 -7.91 -15.21
CA PRO A 391 -25.48 -7.66 -16.20
C PRO A 391 -24.93 -7.29 -17.59
N LYS A 392 -25.81 -7.32 -18.60
CA LYS A 392 -25.47 -7.16 -20.03
C LYS A 392 -24.72 -5.88 -20.40
N ASN A 393 -24.92 -4.79 -19.66
CA ASN A 393 -24.37 -3.48 -20.01
C ASN A 393 -23.01 -3.18 -19.34
N VAL A 394 -22.51 -4.05 -18.46
CA VAL A 394 -21.19 -3.88 -17.85
C VAL A 394 -20.12 -4.00 -18.93
N ALA A 395 -19.47 -2.88 -19.22
CA ALA A 395 -18.45 -2.72 -20.25
C ALA A 395 -17.03 -2.75 -19.70
N ALA A 396 -16.85 -2.51 -18.40
CA ALA A 396 -15.57 -2.54 -17.74
C ALA A 396 -15.68 -3.12 -16.33
N ILE A 397 -14.72 -3.98 -15.99
CA ILE A 397 -14.48 -4.54 -14.66
C ILE A 397 -13.07 -4.13 -14.24
N GLY A 398 -12.96 -3.40 -13.12
CA GLY A 398 -11.70 -2.96 -12.54
C GLY A 398 -10.99 -4.08 -11.79
N ASP A 399 -9.68 -3.91 -11.63
CA ASP A 399 -8.83 -4.89 -10.94
C ASP A 399 -9.29 -5.10 -9.49
N VAL A 400 -8.99 -6.29 -8.95
CA VAL A 400 -9.18 -6.57 -7.52
C VAL A 400 -10.65 -6.50 -7.06
N MET A 401 -11.63 -6.47 -7.98
CA MET A 401 -13.05 -6.22 -7.64
C MET A 401 -13.62 -7.19 -6.59
N VAL A 402 -13.13 -8.44 -6.55
CA VAL A 402 -13.58 -9.51 -5.63
C VAL A 402 -12.46 -10.06 -4.75
N LEU A 403 -11.34 -9.35 -4.60
CA LEU A 403 -10.21 -9.83 -3.78
C LEU A 403 -10.64 -10.14 -2.35
N GLY A 404 -10.33 -11.34 -1.86
CA GLY A 404 -10.68 -11.76 -0.49
C GLY A 404 -12.17 -12.05 -0.28
N CYS A 405 -12.98 -12.18 -1.34
CA CYS A 405 -14.33 -12.75 -1.23
C CYS A 405 -14.24 -14.28 -1.06
N THR A 406 -13.82 -14.72 0.12
CA THR A 406 -13.45 -16.12 0.40
C THR A 406 -14.61 -17.12 0.40
N ALA A 407 -15.87 -16.66 0.34
CA ALA A 407 -17.05 -17.51 0.19
C ALA A 407 -17.59 -17.55 -1.25
N LEU A 408 -17.06 -16.71 -2.15
CA LEU A 408 -17.60 -16.52 -3.50
C LEU A 408 -17.35 -17.77 -4.35
N GLN A 409 -18.41 -18.48 -4.71
CA GLN A 409 -18.35 -19.72 -5.48
C GLN A 409 -18.46 -19.46 -6.99
N ASN A 410 -19.30 -18.50 -7.38
CA ASN A 410 -19.63 -18.25 -8.77
C ASN A 410 -19.73 -16.75 -9.09
N ILE A 411 -19.23 -16.38 -10.25
CA ILE A 411 -19.52 -15.10 -10.90
C ILE A 411 -20.16 -15.40 -12.24
N LYS A 412 -21.45 -15.13 -12.36
CA LYS A 412 -22.25 -15.35 -13.58
C LYS A 412 -22.30 -14.09 -14.41
N VAL A 413 -22.26 -14.24 -15.73
CA VAL A 413 -22.37 -13.12 -16.67
C VAL A 413 -23.60 -13.30 -17.53
N ASP A 414 -24.36 -12.22 -17.74
CA ASP A 414 -25.48 -12.20 -18.68
C ASP A 414 -25.02 -12.63 -20.09
N GLU A 415 -25.72 -13.58 -20.72
CA GLU A 415 -25.36 -14.13 -22.03
C GLU A 415 -25.29 -13.05 -23.13
N SER A 416 -26.07 -11.98 -22.99
CA SER A 416 -26.12 -10.84 -23.91
C SER A 416 -25.03 -9.81 -23.64
N ASN A 417 -24.21 -9.96 -22.60
CA ASN A 417 -23.08 -9.07 -22.35
C ASN A 417 -22.07 -9.15 -23.53
N PRO A 418 -21.72 -8.04 -24.20
CA PRO A 418 -20.86 -8.07 -25.37
C PRO A 418 -19.36 -8.06 -25.05
N TYR A 419 -18.97 -7.86 -23.78
CA TYR A 419 -17.59 -7.70 -23.33
C TYR A 419 -17.06 -8.89 -22.53
N TYR A 420 -17.94 -9.55 -21.78
CA TYR A 420 -17.60 -10.64 -20.87
C TYR A 420 -18.53 -11.85 -21.05
N THR A 421 -18.07 -13.00 -20.57
CA THR A 421 -18.87 -14.21 -20.36
C THR A 421 -18.29 -14.96 -19.17
N ASP A 422 -18.99 -15.96 -18.62
CA ASP A 422 -18.37 -16.90 -17.68
C ASP A 422 -18.14 -18.29 -18.30
N ILE A 423 -17.11 -18.98 -17.80
CA ILE A 423 -16.89 -20.42 -18.00
C ILE A 423 -16.93 -21.04 -16.61
N ASP A 424 -17.98 -21.81 -16.32
CA ASP A 424 -18.17 -22.46 -15.01
C ASP A 424 -18.09 -21.46 -13.83
N GLY A 425 -18.71 -20.28 -13.97
CA GLY A 425 -18.70 -19.25 -12.93
C GLY A 425 -17.40 -18.46 -12.78
N VAL A 426 -16.45 -18.61 -13.71
CA VAL A 426 -15.22 -17.81 -13.78
C VAL A 426 -15.33 -16.79 -14.91
N VAL A 427 -15.07 -15.51 -14.64
CA VAL A 427 -15.26 -14.43 -15.62
C VAL A 427 -14.11 -14.38 -16.60
N VAL A 428 -14.45 -14.36 -17.88
CA VAL A 428 -13.52 -14.22 -19.00
C VAL A 428 -14.00 -13.15 -19.97
N SER A 429 -13.11 -12.66 -20.84
CA SER A 429 -13.51 -11.80 -21.97
C SER A 429 -14.50 -12.51 -22.90
N LYS A 430 -15.29 -11.77 -23.68
CA LYS A 430 -16.34 -12.36 -24.54
C LYS A 430 -15.80 -13.36 -25.57
N ASP A 431 -14.60 -13.10 -26.09
CA ASP A 431 -13.84 -13.98 -26.99
C ASP A 431 -13.16 -15.15 -26.26
N LYS A 432 -13.25 -15.20 -24.91
CA LYS A 432 -12.75 -16.25 -24.02
C LYS A 432 -11.23 -16.40 -24.00
N THR A 433 -10.50 -15.34 -24.33
CA THR A 433 -9.03 -15.30 -24.37
C THR A 433 -8.41 -14.76 -23.09
N HIS A 434 -9.11 -13.89 -22.35
CA HIS A 434 -8.60 -13.29 -21.12
C HIS A 434 -9.35 -13.80 -19.89
N LEU A 435 -8.63 -14.21 -18.86
CA LEU A 435 -9.18 -14.49 -17.53
C LEU A 435 -9.26 -13.18 -16.73
N VAL A 436 -10.48 -12.79 -16.36
CA VAL A 436 -10.76 -11.44 -15.82
C VAL A 436 -10.97 -11.44 -14.32
N ALA A 437 -11.69 -12.43 -13.77
CA ALA A 437 -11.91 -12.53 -12.32
C ALA A 437 -12.18 -13.98 -11.90
N TYR A 438 -11.65 -14.37 -10.74
CA TYR A 438 -11.79 -15.70 -10.18
C TYR A 438 -12.57 -15.70 -8.84
N PRO A 439 -13.57 -16.58 -8.66
CA PRO A 439 -14.29 -16.74 -7.40
C PRO A 439 -13.42 -17.46 -6.35
N ALA A 440 -12.90 -16.70 -5.37
CA ALA A 440 -11.94 -17.20 -4.37
C ALA A 440 -12.52 -18.18 -3.32
N GLY A 441 -13.82 -18.49 -3.36
CA GLY A 441 -14.44 -19.53 -2.55
C GLY A 441 -14.29 -20.94 -3.11
N ARG A 442 -13.82 -21.09 -4.35
CA ARG A 442 -13.52 -22.38 -4.97
C ARG A 442 -12.28 -23.03 -4.32
N THR A 443 -12.36 -24.33 -4.06
CA THR A 443 -11.32 -25.12 -3.36
C THR A 443 -10.69 -26.21 -4.23
N ASP A 444 -11.15 -26.35 -5.46
CA ASP A 444 -10.69 -27.32 -6.45
C ASP A 444 -9.43 -26.82 -7.19
N VAL A 445 -8.70 -27.77 -7.79
CA VAL A 445 -7.63 -27.45 -8.74
C VAL A 445 -8.26 -26.80 -9.96
N TYR A 446 -7.86 -25.57 -10.27
CA TYR A 446 -8.42 -24.86 -11.42
C TYR A 446 -7.79 -25.37 -12.71
N VAL A 447 -8.60 -26.00 -13.56
CA VAL A 447 -8.19 -26.42 -14.91
C VAL A 447 -8.58 -25.33 -15.90
N MET A 448 -7.58 -24.59 -16.38
CA MET A 448 -7.80 -23.45 -17.26
C MET A 448 -8.28 -23.89 -18.66
N PRO A 449 -9.38 -23.31 -19.19
CA PRO A 449 -9.85 -23.62 -20.54
C PRO A 449 -8.80 -23.29 -21.61
N GLU A 450 -8.70 -24.11 -22.65
CA GLU A 450 -7.69 -23.96 -23.70
C GLU A 450 -7.84 -22.73 -24.59
N SER A 451 -8.97 -22.02 -24.51
CA SER A 451 -9.16 -20.75 -25.20
C SER A 451 -8.43 -19.60 -24.52
N ILE A 452 -8.06 -19.74 -23.24
CA ILE A 452 -7.44 -18.67 -22.45
C ILE A 452 -5.97 -18.53 -22.83
N THR A 453 -5.61 -17.35 -23.32
CA THR A 453 -4.25 -16.97 -23.68
C THR A 453 -3.65 -15.97 -22.69
N ASP A 454 -4.46 -15.31 -21.87
CA ASP A 454 -4.01 -14.21 -21.02
C ASP A 454 -4.70 -14.27 -19.64
N ILE A 455 -3.92 -14.08 -18.57
CA ILE A 455 -4.45 -13.91 -17.21
C ILE A 455 -4.26 -12.46 -16.81
N ASN A 456 -5.34 -11.75 -16.49
CA ASN A 456 -5.24 -10.36 -16.03
C ASN A 456 -4.49 -10.25 -14.70
N GLY A 457 -4.07 -9.03 -14.36
CA GLY A 457 -3.46 -8.76 -13.07
C GLY A 457 -4.41 -9.08 -11.91
N TYR A 458 -3.84 -9.47 -10.78
CA TYR A 458 -4.55 -9.68 -9.51
C TYR A 458 -5.69 -10.74 -9.48
N VAL A 459 -5.92 -11.52 -10.54
CA VAL A 459 -7.08 -12.43 -10.67
C VAL A 459 -7.20 -13.44 -9.52
N PHE A 460 -6.11 -14.06 -9.10
CA PHE A 460 -6.03 -15.01 -7.99
C PHE A 460 -5.37 -14.41 -6.75
N ASN A 461 -5.07 -13.12 -6.73
CA ASN A 461 -4.29 -12.49 -5.66
C ASN A 461 -4.85 -12.83 -4.27
N SER A 462 -3.95 -13.14 -3.34
CA SER A 462 -4.21 -13.50 -1.96
C SER A 462 -5.33 -14.54 -1.79
N ASN A 463 -5.49 -15.46 -2.74
CA ASN A 463 -6.54 -16.47 -2.70
C ASN A 463 -6.13 -17.60 -1.73
N PRO A 464 -6.79 -17.72 -0.56
CA PRO A 464 -6.40 -18.71 0.43
C PRO A 464 -6.89 -20.13 0.09
N ASN A 465 -7.81 -20.27 -0.87
CA ASN A 465 -8.54 -21.51 -1.12
C ASN A 465 -8.12 -22.24 -2.40
N ILE A 466 -7.44 -21.58 -3.34
CA ILE A 466 -6.95 -22.25 -4.56
C ILE A 466 -5.95 -23.35 -4.20
N SER A 467 -6.26 -24.59 -4.56
CA SER A 467 -5.43 -25.77 -4.20
C SER A 467 -4.41 -26.16 -5.25
N GLY A 468 -4.45 -25.53 -6.42
CA GLY A 468 -3.59 -25.84 -7.56
C GLY A 468 -4.14 -25.25 -8.86
N ILE A 469 -3.30 -25.25 -9.90
CA ILE A 469 -3.67 -24.76 -11.23
C ILE A 469 -3.07 -25.63 -12.33
N VAL A 470 -3.86 -25.89 -13.36
CA VAL A 470 -3.41 -26.44 -14.64
C VAL A 470 -3.57 -25.35 -15.69
N PHE A 471 -2.45 -24.83 -16.20
CA PHE A 471 -2.44 -23.77 -17.19
C PHE A 471 -2.91 -24.27 -18.57
N SER A 472 -3.54 -23.40 -19.35
CA SER A 472 -3.83 -23.70 -20.77
C SER A 472 -2.52 -23.87 -21.53
N LYS A 473 -2.47 -24.82 -22.47
CA LYS A 473 -1.32 -24.99 -23.38
C LYS A 473 -1.12 -23.83 -24.36
N ASN A 474 -2.08 -22.91 -24.44
CA ASN A 474 -2.06 -21.72 -25.29
C ASN A 474 -1.81 -20.44 -24.49
N LEU A 475 -1.62 -20.53 -23.17
CA LEU A 475 -1.36 -19.37 -22.32
C LEU A 475 -0.09 -18.64 -22.77
N LYS A 476 -0.20 -17.34 -22.95
CA LYS A 476 0.87 -16.42 -23.38
C LYS A 476 1.30 -15.48 -22.28
N THR A 477 0.35 -14.92 -21.52
CA THR A 477 0.68 -13.88 -20.52
C THR A 477 0.06 -14.17 -19.16
N ILE A 478 0.83 -13.89 -18.12
CA ILE A 478 0.37 -13.85 -16.73
C ILE A 478 0.54 -12.41 -16.23
N GLY A 479 -0.53 -11.79 -15.76
CA GLY A 479 -0.53 -10.40 -15.31
C GLY A 479 0.26 -10.15 -14.01
N ILE A 480 0.46 -8.87 -13.71
CA ILE A 480 1.09 -8.41 -12.46
C ILE A 480 0.32 -8.94 -11.24
N SER A 481 1.03 -9.51 -10.27
CA SER A 481 0.46 -10.03 -9.02
C SER A 481 -0.73 -10.99 -9.18
N ALA A 482 -0.83 -11.67 -10.33
CA ALA A 482 -1.96 -12.54 -10.67
C ALA A 482 -2.17 -13.64 -9.62
N PHE A 483 -1.11 -14.19 -9.04
CA PHE A 483 -1.12 -15.26 -8.03
C PHE A 483 -0.45 -14.87 -6.71
N TYR A 484 -0.15 -13.60 -6.49
CA TYR A 484 0.54 -13.12 -5.28
C TYR A 484 -0.12 -13.70 -4.02
N GLY A 485 0.63 -14.43 -3.18
CA GLY A 485 0.16 -14.89 -1.87
C GLY A 485 -0.98 -15.92 -1.91
N CYS A 486 -0.95 -16.85 -2.86
CA CYS A 486 -1.75 -18.06 -2.95
C CYS A 486 -1.07 -19.26 -2.24
N PRO A 487 -1.34 -19.51 -0.95
CA PRO A 487 -0.64 -20.55 -0.18
C PRO A 487 -0.91 -21.98 -0.65
N GLY A 488 -1.97 -22.24 -1.43
CA GLY A 488 -2.26 -23.60 -1.91
C GLY A 488 -1.49 -24.02 -3.16
N LEU A 489 -0.71 -23.13 -3.78
CA LEU A 489 0.13 -23.49 -4.92
C LEU A 489 1.44 -24.15 -4.48
N THR A 490 1.75 -25.31 -5.06
CA THR A 490 2.94 -26.12 -4.69
C THR A 490 3.91 -26.33 -5.85
N GLU A 491 3.42 -26.32 -7.08
CA GLU A 491 4.20 -26.53 -8.30
C GLU A 491 3.68 -25.62 -9.41
N LEU A 492 4.57 -25.22 -10.31
CA LEU A 492 4.24 -24.42 -11.49
C LEU A 492 4.75 -25.13 -12.75
N ASP A 493 3.85 -25.63 -13.59
CA ASP A 493 4.19 -26.21 -14.89
C ASP A 493 3.74 -25.26 -16.01
N PHE A 494 4.63 -24.40 -16.48
CA PHE A 494 4.29 -23.42 -17.51
C PHE A 494 4.29 -24.05 -18.92
N PRO A 495 3.34 -23.67 -19.79
CA PRO A 495 3.26 -24.20 -21.15
C PRO A 495 4.29 -23.55 -22.06
N GLU A 496 4.73 -24.26 -23.10
CA GLU A 496 5.69 -23.75 -24.10
C GLU A 496 5.23 -22.48 -24.84
N SER A 497 3.91 -22.23 -24.87
CA SER A 497 3.33 -21.01 -25.45
C SER A 497 3.57 -19.74 -24.62
N LEU A 498 3.97 -19.87 -23.34
CA LEU A 498 4.10 -18.72 -22.45
C LEU A 498 5.16 -17.75 -22.98
N GLU A 499 4.80 -16.47 -23.01
CA GLU A 499 5.62 -15.37 -23.52
C GLU A 499 6.04 -14.43 -22.38
N SER A 500 5.18 -14.23 -21.37
CA SER A 500 5.49 -13.33 -20.24
C SER A 500 4.82 -13.68 -18.91
N ILE A 501 5.51 -13.34 -17.83
CA ILE A 501 5.05 -13.37 -16.44
C ILE A 501 5.18 -11.97 -15.85
N GLY A 502 4.10 -11.42 -15.30
CA GLY A 502 4.07 -10.08 -14.73
C GLY A 502 4.85 -9.95 -13.43
N GLY A 503 5.14 -8.71 -13.03
CA GLY A 503 5.83 -8.44 -11.77
C GLY A 503 5.06 -8.99 -10.57
N MET A 504 5.77 -9.50 -9.57
CA MET A 504 5.20 -10.06 -8.33
C MET A 504 4.12 -11.13 -8.56
N ALA A 505 4.07 -11.77 -9.74
CA ALA A 505 3.01 -12.70 -10.11
C ALA A 505 2.82 -13.82 -9.08
N PHE A 506 3.91 -14.37 -8.53
CA PHE A 506 3.92 -15.42 -7.50
C PHE A 506 4.71 -14.99 -6.25
N PHE A 507 4.64 -13.70 -5.92
CA PHE A 507 5.36 -13.16 -4.77
C PHE A 507 4.78 -13.70 -3.46
N THR A 508 5.65 -14.09 -2.51
CA THR A 508 5.30 -14.65 -1.18
C THR A 508 4.65 -16.04 -1.18
N ASP A 509 4.66 -16.74 -2.31
CA ASP A 509 4.12 -18.10 -2.45
C ASP A 509 5.11 -19.17 -1.96
N SER A 510 5.35 -19.17 -0.65
CA SER A 510 6.39 -20.00 -0.01
C SER A 510 6.17 -21.52 -0.10
N ASN A 511 5.00 -21.96 -0.54
CA ASN A 511 4.69 -23.38 -0.75
C ASN A 511 5.05 -23.88 -2.15
N ILE A 512 5.31 -22.99 -3.12
CA ILE A 512 5.77 -23.36 -4.45
C ILE A 512 7.20 -23.90 -4.34
N LYS A 513 7.42 -25.18 -4.62
CA LYS A 513 8.71 -25.87 -4.49
C LYS A 513 9.41 -26.13 -5.82
N SER A 514 8.65 -26.22 -6.90
CA SER A 514 9.17 -26.48 -8.25
C SER A 514 8.52 -25.55 -9.28
N VAL A 515 9.29 -25.22 -10.30
CA VAL A 515 8.83 -24.50 -11.48
C VAL A 515 9.46 -25.11 -12.72
N LYS A 516 8.64 -25.34 -13.75
CA LYS A 516 9.07 -25.74 -15.08
C LYS A 516 8.80 -24.58 -16.03
N LEU A 517 9.89 -24.09 -16.62
CA LEU A 517 9.88 -22.96 -17.57
C LEU A 517 9.78 -23.49 -19.02
N PRO A 518 9.24 -22.68 -19.95
CA PRO A 518 9.31 -22.95 -21.38
C PRO A 518 10.75 -23.09 -21.87
N ASN A 519 10.98 -23.92 -22.89
CA ASN A 519 12.31 -24.08 -23.51
C ASN A 519 12.61 -22.99 -24.54
N ARG A 520 12.41 -21.72 -24.15
CA ARG A 520 12.64 -20.51 -24.96
C ARG A 520 12.67 -19.27 -24.07
N ASP A 521 13.17 -18.16 -24.60
CA ASP A 521 13.12 -16.87 -23.91
C ASP A 521 11.69 -16.42 -23.62
N ILE A 522 11.48 -15.99 -22.37
CA ILE A 522 10.25 -15.37 -21.88
C ILE A 522 10.55 -14.12 -21.07
N THR A 523 9.61 -13.18 -21.04
CA THR A 523 9.72 -11.99 -20.18
C THR A 523 9.26 -12.33 -18.77
N ILE A 524 10.13 -12.21 -17.76
CA ILE A 524 9.75 -12.43 -16.36
C ILE A 524 9.86 -11.13 -15.59
N GLY A 525 8.73 -10.67 -15.05
CA GLY A 525 8.56 -9.41 -14.35
C GLY A 525 9.30 -9.32 -13.01
N ASN A 526 9.45 -8.10 -12.52
CA ASN A 526 10.17 -7.83 -11.27
C ASN A 526 9.55 -8.59 -10.10
N ASN A 527 10.36 -9.32 -9.35
CA ASN A 527 10.01 -10.16 -8.21
C ASN A 527 8.95 -11.22 -8.49
N ALA A 528 8.74 -11.63 -9.76
CA ALA A 528 7.70 -12.58 -10.13
C ALA A 528 7.76 -13.89 -9.33
N LEU A 529 8.97 -14.36 -8.96
CA LEU A 529 9.19 -15.63 -8.24
C LEU A 529 9.86 -15.43 -6.86
N SER A 530 9.84 -14.20 -6.31
CA SER A 530 10.49 -13.92 -5.03
C SER A 530 9.71 -14.43 -3.83
N LEU A 531 10.43 -14.83 -2.77
CA LEU A 531 9.84 -15.41 -1.55
C LEU A 531 8.99 -16.67 -1.81
N THR A 532 9.29 -17.38 -2.90
CA THR A 532 8.77 -18.73 -3.14
C THR A 532 9.56 -19.76 -2.34
N GLY A 533 9.03 -20.97 -2.23
CA GLY A 533 9.70 -22.10 -1.58
C GLY A 533 10.66 -22.87 -2.49
N ILE A 534 10.97 -22.34 -3.68
CA ILE A 534 11.81 -23.00 -4.67
C ILE A 534 13.21 -23.12 -4.06
N SER A 535 13.70 -24.35 -3.93
CA SER A 535 15.06 -24.62 -3.46
C SER A 535 16.03 -24.79 -4.62
N ASN A 536 15.54 -25.29 -5.76
CA ASN A 536 16.34 -25.66 -6.92
C ASN A 536 15.64 -25.17 -8.19
N LEU A 537 16.38 -24.50 -9.07
CA LEU A 537 15.83 -23.92 -10.30
C LEU A 537 16.68 -24.32 -11.49
N VAL A 538 16.05 -24.90 -12.48
CA VAL A 538 16.70 -25.30 -13.74
C VAL A 538 16.13 -24.46 -14.86
N PHE A 539 17.00 -23.70 -15.54
CA PHE A 539 16.65 -23.00 -16.76
C PHE A 539 16.91 -23.92 -17.97
N PRO A 540 15.93 -24.12 -18.87
CA PRO A 540 16.11 -24.92 -20.08
C PRO A 540 17.14 -24.32 -21.08
N GLU A 541 17.75 -25.18 -21.91
CA GLU A 541 18.75 -24.83 -22.95
C GLU A 541 18.24 -23.91 -24.06
N GLY A 542 16.95 -23.64 -24.15
CA GLY A 542 16.38 -22.68 -25.10
C GLY A 542 16.43 -21.22 -24.61
N ILE A 543 16.82 -20.98 -23.35
CA ILE A 543 16.85 -19.64 -22.76
C ILE A 543 18.18 -18.96 -23.07
N THR A 544 18.12 -17.80 -23.73
CA THR A 544 19.28 -16.97 -24.07
C THR A 544 19.38 -15.71 -23.21
N THR A 545 18.28 -15.32 -22.56
CA THR A 545 18.19 -14.12 -21.72
C THR A 545 17.35 -14.37 -20.47
N ILE A 546 17.78 -13.83 -19.33
CA ILE A 546 17.05 -13.88 -18.06
C ILE A 546 16.87 -12.44 -17.55
N GLY A 547 15.65 -11.89 -17.61
CA GLY A 547 15.31 -10.56 -17.09
C GLY A 547 15.22 -9.45 -18.16
N ILE A 548 15.05 -8.19 -17.73
CA ILE A 548 14.76 -7.05 -18.63
C ILE A 548 15.96 -6.08 -18.67
N GLU A 549 16.36 -5.70 -19.89
CA GLU A 549 17.50 -4.82 -20.15
C GLU A 549 17.18 -3.35 -19.78
N GLY A 550 18.05 -2.69 -19.01
CA GLY A 550 18.00 -1.24 -18.77
C GLY A 550 17.22 -0.75 -17.55
N GLU A 551 16.57 -1.62 -16.77
CA GLU A 551 15.84 -1.22 -15.56
C GLU A 551 16.66 -1.42 -14.28
N SER A 552 17.05 -0.32 -13.62
CA SER A 552 17.76 -0.36 -12.35
C SER A 552 16.87 -0.88 -11.22
N GLY A 553 17.34 -1.87 -10.45
CA GLY A 553 16.58 -2.45 -9.32
C GLY A 553 15.59 -3.54 -9.70
N PHE A 554 15.56 -3.96 -10.97
CA PHE A 554 14.78 -5.09 -11.45
C PHE A 554 15.46 -6.41 -11.13
N SER A 555 14.72 -7.38 -10.59
CA SER A 555 15.19 -8.75 -10.40
C SER A 555 14.05 -9.75 -10.52
N ILE A 556 14.24 -10.86 -11.23
CA ILE A 556 13.25 -11.95 -11.27
C ILE A 556 13.04 -12.55 -9.87
N MET A 557 14.13 -12.58 -9.07
CA MET A 557 14.14 -12.98 -7.68
C MET A 557 14.89 -11.94 -6.83
N GLY A 558 14.18 -10.96 -6.29
CA GLY A 558 14.76 -10.00 -5.35
C GLY A 558 15.07 -10.60 -3.98
N MET A 559 14.35 -11.65 -3.59
CA MET A 559 14.51 -12.35 -2.31
C MET A 559 14.42 -13.87 -2.50
N CYS A 560 15.50 -14.59 -2.17
CA CYS A 560 15.67 -16.03 -2.42
C CYS A 560 15.92 -16.84 -1.13
N SER A 561 15.06 -16.70 -0.12
CA SER A 561 15.29 -17.29 1.21
C SER A 561 15.39 -18.82 1.25
N SER A 562 14.75 -19.51 0.30
CA SER A 562 14.72 -20.98 0.23
C SER A 562 15.70 -21.57 -0.78
N MET A 563 16.35 -20.72 -1.58
CA MET A 563 17.10 -21.13 -2.75
C MET A 563 18.47 -21.69 -2.38
N GLN A 564 18.74 -22.94 -2.76
CA GLN A 564 19.99 -23.66 -2.53
C GLN A 564 20.88 -23.65 -3.76
N TRP A 565 20.33 -23.96 -4.94
CA TRP A 565 21.09 -23.90 -6.18
C TRP A 565 20.27 -23.57 -7.44
N MET A 566 20.94 -23.02 -8.46
CA MET A 566 20.36 -22.70 -9.76
C MET A 566 21.24 -23.23 -10.89
N SER A 567 20.65 -23.84 -11.91
CA SER A 567 21.32 -24.25 -13.15
C SER A 567 20.99 -23.28 -14.27
N LEU A 568 22.03 -22.68 -14.87
CA LEU A 568 21.94 -21.77 -16.01
C LEU A 568 22.27 -22.53 -17.31
N PRO A 569 21.59 -22.22 -18.42
CA PRO A 569 21.74 -22.92 -19.70
C PRO A 569 22.99 -22.46 -20.45
N SER A 570 23.51 -23.30 -21.34
CA SER A 570 24.71 -23.02 -22.12
C SER A 570 24.51 -21.89 -23.14
N THR A 571 23.26 -21.67 -23.52
CA THR A 571 22.81 -20.63 -24.44
C THR A 571 22.66 -19.24 -23.80
N LEU A 572 22.84 -19.10 -22.49
CA LEU A 572 22.60 -17.85 -21.78
C LEU A 572 23.63 -16.78 -22.17
N THR A 573 23.17 -15.71 -22.81
CA THR A 573 24.00 -14.57 -23.23
C THR A 573 23.87 -13.37 -22.31
N LYS A 574 22.71 -13.19 -21.65
CA LYS A 574 22.43 -12.02 -20.78
C LYS A 574 21.61 -12.43 -19.56
N MET A 575 21.90 -11.81 -18.42
CA MET A 575 21.12 -12.01 -17.19
C MET A 575 21.02 -10.72 -16.37
N SER A 576 19.81 -10.34 -15.96
CA SER A 576 19.58 -9.32 -14.94
C SER A 576 20.08 -9.84 -13.59
N PRO A 577 20.66 -8.96 -12.75
CA PRO A 577 21.16 -9.40 -11.46
C PRO A 577 20.06 -9.93 -10.54
N LEU A 578 20.41 -10.94 -9.73
CA LEU A 578 19.58 -11.37 -8.61
C LEU A 578 19.61 -10.31 -7.50
N GLY A 579 18.55 -10.26 -6.68
CA GLY A 579 18.50 -9.33 -5.55
C GLY A 579 19.57 -9.61 -4.51
N SER A 580 19.97 -8.57 -3.77
CA SER A 580 21.05 -8.64 -2.75
C SER A 580 20.84 -9.71 -1.67
N SER A 581 19.60 -10.16 -1.46
CA SER A 581 19.24 -11.22 -0.53
C SER A 581 19.45 -12.65 -1.08
N CYS A 582 19.96 -12.81 -2.31
CA CYS A 582 20.18 -14.10 -2.96
C CYS A 582 21.66 -14.54 -2.97
N ASN A 583 22.43 -14.15 -1.95
CA ASN A 583 23.90 -14.23 -1.90
C ASN A 583 24.47 -15.59 -1.42
N ASN A 584 23.64 -16.51 -0.93
CA ASN A 584 24.09 -17.79 -0.34
C ASN A 584 23.73 -19.04 -1.19
N MET A 585 23.44 -18.87 -2.47
CA MET A 585 23.09 -19.95 -3.39
C MET A 585 24.30 -20.42 -4.22
N THR A 586 24.35 -21.72 -4.57
CA THR A 586 25.30 -22.27 -5.55
C THR A 586 24.76 -22.13 -6.97
N VAL A 587 25.55 -21.58 -7.91
CA VAL A 587 25.14 -21.46 -9.31
C VAL A 587 25.95 -22.41 -10.18
N PHE A 588 25.26 -23.27 -10.90
CA PHE A 588 25.82 -24.19 -11.88
C PHE A 588 25.67 -23.59 -13.28
N TYR A 589 26.76 -23.52 -14.05
CA TYR A 589 26.71 -23.18 -15.47
C TYR A 589 26.83 -24.46 -16.29
N SER A 590 25.84 -24.73 -17.13
CA SER A 590 26.03 -25.63 -18.27
C SER A 590 26.80 -24.88 -19.36
N PHE A 591 27.72 -25.58 -20.04
CA PHE A 591 28.67 -25.19 -21.11
C PHE A 591 28.52 -23.84 -21.86
N ALA A 592 28.40 -22.69 -21.19
CA ALA A 592 28.45 -21.40 -21.86
C ALA A 592 29.90 -21.09 -22.25
N ALA A 593 30.14 -20.87 -23.54
CA ALA A 593 31.48 -20.53 -24.06
C ALA A 593 32.01 -19.20 -23.51
N GLU A 594 31.13 -18.30 -23.07
CA GLU A 594 31.46 -17.02 -22.44
C GLU A 594 30.52 -16.77 -21.24
N PRO A 595 30.97 -16.07 -20.18
CA PRO A 595 30.07 -15.72 -19.08
C PRO A 595 28.98 -14.77 -19.57
N PRO A 596 27.71 -14.91 -19.11
CA PRO A 596 26.64 -14.04 -19.57
C PRO A 596 26.91 -12.59 -19.17
N VAL A 597 26.53 -11.66 -20.04
CA VAL A 597 26.62 -10.23 -19.75
C VAL A 597 25.59 -9.90 -18.67
N LEU A 598 26.06 -9.50 -17.49
CA LEU A 598 25.19 -9.00 -16.43
C LEU A 598 24.70 -7.60 -16.81
N VAL A 599 23.39 -7.42 -16.83
CA VAL A 599 22.76 -6.14 -17.20
C VAL A 599 22.05 -5.52 -15.99
N GLY A 600 22.61 -4.44 -15.41
CA GLY A 600 21.95 -3.67 -14.33
C GLY A 600 22.90 -3.12 -13.25
N ALA A 601 22.39 -2.20 -12.41
CA ALA A 601 23.19 -1.43 -11.45
C ALA A 601 23.47 -2.10 -10.09
N ASN A 602 22.87 -3.27 -9.80
CA ASN A 602 22.96 -3.95 -8.50
C ASN A 602 23.42 -5.39 -8.67
N VAL A 603 24.71 -5.61 -8.91
CA VAL A 603 25.29 -6.95 -9.08
C VAL A 603 25.44 -7.62 -7.72
N VAL A 604 24.61 -8.62 -7.39
CA VAL A 604 25.12 -9.69 -6.53
C VAL A 604 26.16 -10.41 -7.35
N THR A 605 27.41 -10.36 -6.88
CA THR A 605 28.48 -11.21 -7.39
C THR A 605 28.08 -12.65 -7.10
N LEU A 606 27.43 -13.31 -8.06
CA LEU A 606 27.28 -14.78 -8.10
C LEU A 606 28.64 -15.49 -7.93
N ALA A 607 29.72 -14.74 -8.15
CA ALA A 607 31.15 -15.05 -8.07
C ALA A 607 31.63 -15.90 -6.88
N SER A 608 30.97 -15.88 -5.72
CA SER A 608 31.50 -16.61 -4.55
C SER A 608 31.17 -18.10 -4.53
N ASN A 609 30.15 -18.56 -5.28
CA ASN A 609 29.70 -19.97 -5.27
C ASN A 609 29.33 -20.47 -6.69
N VAL A 610 30.15 -20.18 -7.70
CA VAL A 610 29.96 -20.68 -9.07
C VAL A 610 30.65 -22.03 -9.25
N LYS A 611 30.00 -23.01 -9.87
CA LYS A 611 30.62 -24.28 -10.30
C LYS A 611 30.56 -24.43 -11.83
N VAL A 612 31.67 -24.82 -12.47
CA VAL A 612 31.85 -24.89 -13.95
C VAL A 612 32.47 -26.25 -14.37
N PRO A 613 32.05 -26.94 -15.45
CA PRO A 613 32.67 -28.21 -15.90
C PRO A 613 34.14 -28.14 -16.42
N LYS A 614 34.90 -29.25 -16.33
CA LYS A 614 36.37 -29.41 -16.46
C LYS A 614 36.86 -29.31 -17.89
N GLY A 615 36.00 -29.62 -18.85
CA GLY A 615 36.26 -29.36 -20.27
C GLY A 615 36.35 -27.86 -20.62
N SER A 616 35.93 -26.97 -19.70
CA SER A 616 35.84 -25.52 -19.91
C SER A 616 36.86 -24.71 -19.09
N ALA A 617 37.46 -25.29 -18.05
CA ALA A 617 38.33 -24.52 -17.15
C ALA A 617 39.69 -24.14 -17.77
N GLU A 618 40.32 -25.04 -18.54
CA GLU A 618 41.66 -24.78 -19.07
C GLU A 618 41.67 -23.85 -20.30
N ALA A 619 40.57 -23.80 -21.07
CA ALA A 619 40.43 -22.92 -22.23
C ALA A 619 39.84 -21.53 -21.88
N TYR A 620 39.10 -21.40 -20.77
CA TYR A 620 38.35 -20.18 -20.44
C TYR A 620 38.72 -19.52 -19.09
N ALA A 621 39.64 -20.10 -18.30
CA ALA A 621 40.17 -19.46 -17.09
C ALA A 621 40.77 -18.06 -17.34
N SER A 622 41.20 -17.75 -18.57
CA SER A 622 41.66 -16.40 -18.96
C SER A 622 40.53 -15.40 -19.25
N ALA A 623 39.38 -15.87 -19.76
CA ALA A 623 38.22 -15.03 -20.05
C ALA A 623 37.36 -14.75 -18.79
N TRP A 624 37.29 -15.72 -17.87
CA TRP A 624 36.50 -15.62 -16.64
C TRP A 624 37.26 -14.97 -15.47
N SER A 625 38.60 -15.05 -15.43
CA SER A 625 39.41 -14.50 -14.33
C SER A 625 39.35 -12.98 -14.17
N GLY A 626 39.01 -12.24 -15.23
CA GLY A 626 38.80 -10.79 -15.18
C GLY A 626 37.46 -10.38 -14.56
N LEU A 627 36.45 -11.26 -14.57
CA LEU A 627 35.09 -11.02 -14.08
C LEU A 627 34.82 -11.72 -12.73
N TYR A 628 35.48 -12.84 -12.46
CA TYR A 628 35.30 -13.68 -11.26
C TYR A 628 36.64 -13.96 -10.58
N PRO A 629 37.23 -12.99 -9.85
CA PRO A 629 38.58 -13.09 -9.30
C PRO A 629 38.78 -14.15 -8.21
N ASN A 630 37.70 -14.79 -7.73
CA ASN A 630 37.72 -15.80 -6.68
C ASN A 630 37.50 -17.24 -7.18
N LEU A 631 37.37 -17.46 -8.49
CA LEU A 631 37.14 -18.79 -9.06
C LEU A 631 38.40 -19.65 -8.94
N THR A 632 38.32 -20.78 -8.25
CA THR A 632 39.44 -21.70 -7.98
C THR A 632 39.30 -23.00 -8.78
N TYR A 633 40.36 -23.82 -8.84
CA TYR A 633 40.29 -25.14 -9.50
C TYR A 633 39.28 -26.08 -8.81
N ASP A 634 39.01 -25.88 -7.51
CA ASP A 634 37.98 -26.61 -6.74
C ASP A 634 36.54 -26.22 -7.16
N ASP A 635 36.40 -25.20 -8.01
CA ASP A 635 35.13 -24.77 -8.63
C ASP A 635 34.89 -25.43 -9.99
N VAL A 636 35.80 -26.32 -10.41
CA VAL A 636 35.74 -27.05 -11.66
C VAL A 636 35.14 -28.45 -11.45
N LEU A 637 33.91 -28.67 -11.91
CA LEU A 637 33.23 -29.98 -12.00
C LEU A 637 33.90 -30.82 -13.09
N PRO A 638 33.90 -32.16 -13.13
CA PRO A 638 34.42 -32.95 -14.29
C PRO A 638 33.70 -32.65 -15.64
N GLY A 639 33.96 -33.38 -16.73
CA GLY A 639 33.09 -33.34 -17.93
C GLY A 639 31.64 -33.81 -17.63
N VAL A 640 30.63 -33.21 -18.27
CA VAL A 640 29.20 -33.55 -18.04
C VAL A 640 28.93 -35.05 -18.24
N PRO A 641 28.14 -35.68 -17.36
CA PRO A 641 27.79 -37.09 -17.53
C PRO A 641 27.03 -37.31 -18.83
N SER A 642 27.48 -38.29 -19.61
CA SER A 642 26.68 -38.85 -20.70
C SER A 642 25.67 -39.85 -20.15
N VAL A 643 24.44 -39.80 -20.66
CA VAL A 643 23.41 -40.78 -20.32
C VAL A 643 23.11 -41.61 -21.56
N SER A 644 23.19 -42.92 -21.43
CA SER A 644 22.80 -43.88 -22.48
C SER A 644 21.69 -44.77 -21.96
N ILE A 645 20.67 -44.98 -22.79
CA ILE A 645 19.47 -45.74 -22.42
C ILE A 645 19.45 -47.05 -23.20
N ASN A 646 19.23 -48.15 -22.50
CA ASN A 646 19.08 -49.47 -23.10
C ASN A 646 17.93 -50.24 -22.43
N GLY A 647 16.74 -50.16 -23.02
CA GLY A 647 15.53 -50.76 -22.45
C GLY A 647 15.11 -50.11 -21.13
N ASN A 648 14.92 -50.92 -20.08
CA ASN A 648 14.56 -50.44 -18.72
C ASN A 648 15.79 -50.09 -17.87
N ALA A 649 16.92 -49.79 -18.51
CA ALA A 649 18.16 -49.44 -17.84
C ALA A 649 18.71 -48.13 -18.40
N ALA A 650 19.22 -47.28 -17.52
CA ALA A 650 19.92 -46.05 -17.89
C ALA A 650 21.33 -46.07 -17.31
N THR A 651 22.32 -45.94 -18.19
CA THR A 651 23.74 -45.85 -17.81
C THR A 651 24.18 -44.40 -17.83
N VAL A 652 24.55 -43.89 -16.67
CA VAL A 652 25.13 -42.55 -16.49
C VAL A 652 26.64 -42.70 -16.42
N ALA A 653 27.37 -42.08 -17.34
CA ALA A 653 28.83 -42.13 -17.42
C ALA A 653 29.43 -40.73 -17.28
N TRP A 654 30.32 -40.53 -16.32
CA TRP A 654 30.94 -39.24 -15.99
C TRP A 654 32.44 -39.38 -15.83
N GLU A 655 33.18 -38.28 -15.93
CA GLU A 655 34.62 -38.30 -15.70
C GLU A 655 34.93 -38.26 -14.20
N ALA A 656 35.82 -39.13 -13.72
CA ALA A 656 36.35 -39.06 -12.37
C ALA A 656 37.53 -38.08 -12.26
N TYR A 657 37.70 -37.48 -11.08
CA TYR A 657 38.87 -36.64 -10.79
C TYR A 657 40.18 -37.48 -10.83
N GLY A 658 41.26 -36.90 -11.37
CA GLY A 658 42.54 -37.58 -11.57
C GLY A 658 43.55 -37.44 -10.42
N ASP A 659 44.70 -38.12 -10.57
CA ASP A 659 45.73 -38.48 -9.56
C ASP A 659 46.42 -37.33 -8.77
N ASP A 660 46.06 -36.06 -9.00
CA ASP A 660 46.58 -34.96 -8.18
C ASP A 660 45.76 -34.87 -6.88
N ILE A 661 46.24 -35.59 -5.86
CA ILE A 661 45.63 -35.67 -4.52
C ILE A 661 45.72 -34.30 -3.83
N TYR A 662 44.67 -33.49 -3.95
CA TYR A 662 44.40 -32.35 -3.08
C TYR A 662 43.25 -32.68 -2.11
N THR A 663 43.15 -31.95 -1.01
CA THR A 663 42.25 -32.25 0.12
C THR A 663 40.75 -32.24 -0.20
N GLY A 664 40.35 -31.76 -1.39
CA GLY A 664 38.97 -31.70 -1.88
C GLY A 664 38.58 -32.77 -2.91
N THR A 665 39.52 -33.59 -3.40
CA THR A 665 39.26 -34.56 -4.49
C THR A 665 38.30 -35.67 -4.02
N PRO A 666 37.18 -35.92 -4.72
CA PRO A 666 36.26 -37.01 -4.39
C PRO A 666 36.93 -38.38 -4.49
N VAL A 667 37.00 -39.09 -3.35
CA VAL A 667 37.48 -40.48 -3.24
C VAL A 667 36.33 -41.48 -3.11
N ARG A 668 35.10 -40.98 -3.09
CA ARG A 668 33.85 -41.75 -3.05
C ARG A 668 32.79 -40.99 -3.83
N TYR A 669 31.94 -41.72 -4.55
CA TYR A 669 30.79 -41.13 -5.24
C TYR A 669 29.50 -41.74 -4.74
N GLU A 670 28.45 -40.93 -4.66
CA GLU A 670 27.08 -41.35 -4.35
C GLU A 670 26.20 -40.94 -5.52
N LEU A 671 25.51 -41.93 -6.08
CA LEU A 671 24.62 -41.77 -7.22
C LEU A 671 23.20 -42.04 -6.77
N SER A 672 22.42 -40.96 -6.67
CA SER A 672 21.02 -41.02 -6.26
C SER A 672 20.12 -40.91 -7.47
N LEU A 673 19.04 -41.69 -7.50
CA LEU A 673 18.00 -41.67 -8.51
C LEU A 673 16.69 -41.27 -7.83
N SER A 674 16.01 -40.27 -8.39
CA SER A 674 14.74 -39.74 -7.89
C SER A 674 13.65 -39.81 -8.96
N SER A 675 12.39 -39.89 -8.53
CA SER A 675 11.21 -39.77 -9.39
C SER A 675 10.19 -38.90 -8.67
N GLY A 676 9.66 -37.89 -9.36
CA GLY A 676 8.71 -36.94 -8.75
C GLY A 676 9.27 -36.24 -7.50
N GLY A 677 10.58 -35.98 -7.45
CA GLY A 677 11.27 -35.31 -6.34
C GLY A 677 11.52 -36.19 -5.10
N ARG A 678 11.18 -37.48 -5.12
CA ARG A 678 11.48 -38.42 -4.04
C ARG A 678 12.63 -39.34 -4.46
N GLU A 679 13.64 -39.44 -3.61
CA GLU A 679 14.75 -40.39 -3.78
C GLU A 679 14.22 -41.82 -3.74
N ILE A 680 14.50 -42.56 -4.82
CA ILE A 680 14.07 -43.94 -5.00
C ILE A 680 15.20 -44.90 -4.62
N ARG A 681 16.42 -44.54 -5.02
CA ARG A 681 17.59 -45.41 -4.90
C ARG A 681 18.85 -44.57 -4.82
N THR A 682 19.78 -44.98 -3.97
CA THR A 682 21.12 -44.38 -3.89
C THR A 682 22.15 -45.50 -3.87
N ASP A 683 23.08 -45.44 -4.82
CA ASP A 683 24.19 -46.38 -4.92
C ASP A 683 25.50 -45.64 -4.58
N VAL A 684 26.29 -46.21 -3.68
CA VAL A 684 27.59 -45.66 -3.27
C VAL A 684 28.70 -46.44 -3.97
N LEU A 685 29.59 -45.71 -4.65
CA LEU A 685 30.74 -46.23 -5.36
C LEU A 685 32.00 -45.87 -4.58
N ASP A 686 32.51 -46.87 -3.86
CA ASP A 686 33.77 -46.84 -3.11
C ASP A 686 34.89 -47.54 -3.89
N GLY A 687 36.07 -46.93 -3.99
CA GLY A 687 37.18 -47.55 -4.72
C GLY A 687 38.57 -47.12 -4.23
N ASP A 688 39.39 -48.11 -3.88
CA ASP A 688 40.82 -47.97 -3.51
C ASP A 688 41.74 -47.55 -4.70
N ASN A 689 41.17 -47.16 -5.85
CA ASN A 689 41.89 -46.67 -7.03
C ASN A 689 40.92 -45.94 -7.98
N ILE A 690 40.40 -44.79 -7.55
CA ILE A 690 39.78 -43.84 -8.48
C ILE A 690 40.92 -43.06 -9.12
N GLY A 691 41.50 -43.62 -10.18
CA GLY A 691 42.50 -42.96 -11.01
C GLY A 691 41.84 -42.15 -12.14
N ALA A 692 42.57 -41.21 -12.73
CA ALA A 692 42.07 -40.36 -13.83
C ALA A 692 41.40 -41.20 -14.96
N GLY A 693 40.09 -41.03 -15.18
CA GLY A 693 39.35 -41.78 -16.21
C GLY A 693 37.82 -41.61 -16.19
N SER A 694 37.13 -42.21 -17.17
CA SER A 694 35.66 -42.25 -17.24
C SER A 694 35.09 -43.30 -16.30
N MET A 695 34.15 -42.92 -15.44
CA MET A 695 33.30 -43.82 -14.66
C MET A 695 31.91 -43.94 -15.28
N SER A 696 31.20 -45.02 -14.97
CA SER A 696 29.82 -45.21 -15.39
C SER A 696 29.06 -46.10 -14.43
N HIS A 697 27.77 -45.82 -14.24
CA HIS A 697 26.87 -46.60 -13.40
C HIS A 697 25.53 -46.78 -14.08
N THR A 698 24.99 -48.00 -14.01
CA THR A 698 23.73 -48.37 -14.65
C THR A 698 22.63 -48.54 -13.62
N PHE A 699 21.56 -47.76 -13.78
CA PHE A 699 20.31 -47.94 -13.04
C PHE A 699 19.40 -48.90 -13.82
N ASP A 700 19.29 -50.14 -13.35
CA ASP A 700 18.38 -51.15 -13.91
C ASP A 700 16.98 -51.10 -13.29
N GLY A 701 15.99 -51.62 -14.01
CA GLY A 701 14.63 -51.83 -13.51
C GLY A 701 13.76 -50.58 -13.50
N LEU A 702 14.07 -49.59 -14.35
CA LEU A 702 13.31 -48.36 -14.48
C LEU A 702 11.98 -48.59 -15.21
N GLY A 703 10.92 -47.93 -14.75
CA GLY A 703 9.59 -48.02 -15.36
C GLY A 703 9.46 -47.09 -16.57
N ALA A 704 9.11 -47.63 -17.72
CA ALA A 704 8.86 -46.84 -18.93
C ALA A 704 7.74 -45.81 -18.71
N GLY A 705 7.93 -44.57 -19.20
CA GLY A 705 6.96 -43.48 -19.08
C GLY A 705 7.04 -42.66 -17.79
N ASN A 706 7.95 -42.97 -16.86
CA ASN A 706 8.24 -42.14 -15.70
C ASN A 706 9.41 -41.19 -15.96
N ALA A 707 9.34 -39.98 -15.41
CA ALA A 707 10.45 -39.03 -15.40
C ALA A 707 11.36 -39.33 -14.21
N TYR A 708 12.60 -39.70 -14.49
CA TYR A 708 13.62 -39.93 -13.48
C TYR A 708 14.65 -38.81 -13.54
N SER A 709 15.21 -38.45 -12.39
CA SER A 709 16.39 -37.60 -12.31
C SER A 709 17.48 -38.32 -11.52
N TYR A 710 18.73 -38.03 -11.85
CA TYR A 710 19.88 -38.53 -11.12
C TYR A 710 20.66 -37.38 -10.48
N GLU A 711 21.35 -37.71 -9.39
CA GLU A 711 22.25 -36.85 -8.67
C GLU A 711 23.57 -37.59 -8.47
N ILE A 712 24.69 -36.94 -8.77
CA ILE A 712 26.04 -37.45 -8.54
C ILE A 712 26.69 -36.56 -7.50
N LYS A 713 26.98 -37.13 -6.33
CA LYS A 713 27.69 -36.50 -5.22
C LYS A 713 29.09 -37.11 -5.08
N GLY A 714 30.08 -36.28 -4.82
CA GLY A 714 31.44 -36.68 -4.51
C GLY A 714 31.78 -36.41 -3.05
N TYR A 715 32.48 -37.35 -2.40
CA TYR A 715 32.98 -37.21 -1.04
C TYR A 715 34.50 -37.23 -1.04
N SER A 716 35.13 -36.20 -0.48
CA SER A 716 36.59 -36.17 -0.35
C SER A 716 37.11 -37.14 0.71
N ALA A 717 38.43 -37.35 0.75
CA ALA A 717 39.07 -38.17 1.79
C ALA A 717 38.85 -37.64 3.23
N LEU A 718 38.44 -36.38 3.37
CA LEU A 718 38.07 -35.74 4.64
C LEU A 718 36.56 -35.86 4.94
N GLY A 719 35.78 -36.52 4.07
CA GLY A 719 34.33 -36.68 4.21
C GLY A 719 33.51 -35.44 3.82
N GLN A 720 34.11 -34.46 3.14
CA GLN A 720 33.37 -33.28 2.66
C GLN A 720 32.55 -33.63 1.41
N LEU A 721 31.27 -33.28 1.42
CA LEU A 721 30.31 -33.56 0.35
C LEU A 721 30.26 -32.44 -0.68
N THR A 722 30.42 -32.79 -1.95
CA THR A 722 30.29 -31.89 -3.10
C THR A 722 29.26 -32.46 -4.06
N LEU A 723 28.21 -31.71 -4.37
CA LEU A 723 27.31 -32.07 -5.47
C LEU A 723 28.03 -31.83 -6.80
N LEU A 724 28.19 -32.89 -7.59
CA LEU A 724 28.93 -32.84 -8.85
C LEU A 724 28.00 -32.63 -10.04
N TYR A 725 26.91 -33.40 -10.12
CA TYR A 725 25.95 -33.31 -11.23
C TYR A 725 24.54 -33.61 -10.80
N THR A 726 23.60 -33.02 -11.53
CA THR A 726 22.23 -33.54 -11.63
C THR A 726 21.85 -33.61 -13.11
N GLY A 727 20.91 -34.48 -13.45
CA GLY A 727 20.37 -34.54 -14.80
C GLY A 727 19.12 -35.42 -14.86
N ASP A 728 18.41 -35.34 -15.97
CA ASP A 728 17.20 -36.12 -16.19
C ASP A 728 17.48 -37.36 -17.05
N ILE A 729 16.80 -38.45 -16.73
CA ILE A 729 16.76 -39.68 -17.52
C ILE A 729 15.38 -39.76 -18.17
N ASN A 730 15.36 -39.48 -19.48
CA ASN A 730 14.15 -39.54 -20.29
C ASN A 730 14.03 -40.89 -20.99
N LEU A 731 13.30 -41.83 -20.36
CA LEU A 731 12.92 -43.09 -20.99
C LEU A 731 11.78 -42.83 -21.98
N SER A 732 12.09 -42.49 -23.23
CA SER A 732 11.09 -42.42 -24.28
C SER A 732 10.46 -43.81 -24.47
N SER A 733 9.17 -43.85 -24.76
CA SER A 733 8.35 -45.08 -24.82
C SER A 733 8.69 -46.02 -25.98
N SER A 734 9.82 -45.83 -26.67
CA SER A 734 10.25 -46.66 -27.79
C SER A 734 11.75 -46.91 -27.70
N GLY A 735 12.13 -48.11 -27.28
CA GLY A 735 13.50 -48.59 -27.45
C GLY A 735 13.93 -48.57 -28.93
N ILE A 736 15.24 -48.42 -29.12
CA ILE A 736 16.05 -48.38 -30.36
C ILE A 736 16.36 -46.94 -30.81
N ASP A 737 17.64 -46.56 -30.67
CA ASP A 737 18.30 -45.64 -31.59
C ASP A 737 19.64 -46.28 -32.02
N ASP A 738 19.81 -46.44 -33.33
CA ASP A 738 20.90 -47.15 -33.99
C ASP A 738 22.20 -46.34 -33.97
N ALA A 739 23.23 -46.86 -33.30
CA ALA A 739 24.60 -46.35 -33.43
C ALA A 739 25.32 -47.04 -34.60
N VAL A 740 25.44 -46.35 -35.74
CA VAL A 740 26.42 -46.71 -36.79
C VAL A 740 27.66 -45.82 -36.62
N ALA A 741 28.80 -46.43 -36.27
CA ALA A 741 30.08 -45.75 -36.16
C ALA A 741 30.59 -45.28 -37.53
N ALA A 742 30.83 -43.97 -37.68
CA ALA A 742 31.56 -43.42 -38.82
C ALA A 742 33.07 -43.41 -38.51
N GLU A 743 33.87 -44.14 -39.29
CA GLU A 743 35.33 -44.04 -39.25
C GLU A 743 35.78 -42.65 -39.76
N ARG A 744 36.62 -41.95 -38.99
CA ARG A 744 37.11 -40.60 -39.29
C ARG A 744 38.37 -40.66 -40.16
N GLU A 745 38.34 -40.05 -41.34
CA GLU A 745 39.49 -40.01 -42.26
C GLU A 745 40.34 -38.74 -42.01
N ALA A 746 41.67 -38.88 -41.98
CA ALA A 746 42.59 -37.78 -41.71
C ALA A 746 42.88 -36.96 -42.99
N VAL A 747 42.56 -35.67 -42.97
CA VAL A 747 42.59 -34.78 -44.15
C VAL A 747 43.88 -33.95 -44.21
N SER A 748 44.47 -33.60 -43.05
CA SER A 748 45.77 -32.93 -43.03
C SER A 748 46.57 -33.24 -41.76
N ARG A 749 47.90 -33.17 -41.86
CA ARG A 749 48.82 -33.30 -40.73
C ARG A 749 49.86 -32.18 -40.73
N GLU A 750 50.06 -31.59 -39.57
CA GLU A 750 51.06 -30.56 -39.33
C GLU A 750 52.00 -30.99 -38.19
N TYR A 751 53.29 -30.65 -38.31
CA TYR A 751 54.33 -31.07 -37.38
C TYR A 751 54.93 -29.85 -36.68
N TYR A 752 55.14 -29.96 -35.37
CA TYR A 752 55.72 -28.92 -34.53
C TYR A 752 56.83 -29.50 -33.68
N ASP A 753 57.92 -28.76 -33.49
CA ASP A 753 58.92 -29.15 -32.51
C ASP A 753 58.40 -28.93 -31.07
N MET A 754 59.15 -29.42 -30.08
CA MET A 754 58.76 -29.33 -28.66
C MET A 754 58.78 -27.89 -28.10
N SER A 755 59.23 -26.90 -28.87
CA SER A 755 59.13 -25.47 -28.54
C SER A 755 57.89 -24.79 -29.15
N GLY A 756 57.09 -25.54 -29.91
CA GLY A 756 55.86 -25.04 -30.54
C GLY A 756 56.07 -24.41 -31.92
N ARG A 757 57.28 -24.50 -32.50
CA ARG A 757 57.55 -23.96 -33.84
C ARG A 757 57.18 -25.01 -34.90
N ARG A 758 56.41 -24.59 -35.92
CA ARG A 758 56.03 -25.46 -37.04
C ARG A 758 57.25 -25.85 -37.86
N ILE A 759 57.38 -27.14 -38.15
CA ILE A 759 58.45 -27.73 -38.96
C ILE A 759 57.87 -28.41 -40.20
N SER A 760 58.59 -28.36 -41.31
CA SER A 760 58.12 -28.93 -42.59
C SER A 760 58.22 -30.45 -42.64
N THR A 761 59.23 -31.02 -41.98
CA THR A 761 59.49 -32.46 -41.91
C THR A 761 60.27 -32.78 -40.63
N PRO A 762 59.83 -33.73 -39.79
CA PRO A 762 60.57 -34.13 -38.60
C PRO A 762 61.88 -34.86 -38.94
N SER A 763 62.93 -34.68 -38.14
CA SER A 763 64.16 -35.46 -38.27
C SER A 763 64.00 -36.85 -37.63
N ALA A 764 64.65 -37.86 -38.19
CA ALA A 764 64.60 -39.22 -37.64
C ALA A 764 65.09 -39.23 -36.18
N SER A 765 64.37 -39.95 -35.32
CA SER A 765 64.59 -40.04 -33.86
C SER A 765 64.27 -38.77 -33.04
N SER A 766 63.58 -37.78 -33.62
CA SER A 766 63.10 -36.59 -32.88
C SER A 766 61.69 -36.77 -32.32
N ILE A 767 61.40 -36.06 -31.24
CA ILE A 767 60.06 -35.95 -30.66
C ILE A 767 59.41 -34.68 -31.22
N CYS A 768 58.24 -34.82 -31.83
CA CYS A 768 57.45 -33.71 -32.35
C CYS A 768 55.99 -33.82 -31.94
N ILE A 769 55.28 -32.70 -31.97
CA ILE A 769 53.83 -32.67 -31.82
C ILE A 769 53.20 -32.75 -33.21
N VAL A 770 52.29 -33.71 -33.39
CA VAL A 770 51.55 -33.93 -34.64
C VAL A 770 50.11 -33.48 -34.43
N LYS A 771 49.68 -32.51 -35.23
CA LYS A 771 48.30 -32.06 -35.28
C LYS A 771 47.63 -32.69 -36.50
N THR A 772 46.60 -33.50 -36.30
CA THR A 772 45.84 -34.15 -37.37
C THR A 772 44.43 -33.57 -37.42
N VAL A 773 44.01 -33.12 -38.60
CA VAL A 773 42.64 -32.63 -38.85
C VAL A 773 41.86 -33.71 -39.60
N TYR A 774 40.68 -34.06 -39.09
CA TYR A 774 39.80 -35.09 -39.66
C TYR A 774 38.68 -34.47 -40.50
N SER A 775 38.05 -35.31 -41.33
CA SER A 775 37.03 -34.91 -42.31
C SER A 775 35.76 -34.32 -41.70
N ASP A 776 35.51 -34.58 -40.42
CA ASP A 776 34.41 -34.02 -39.62
C ASP A 776 34.77 -32.70 -38.93
N GLY A 777 35.94 -32.14 -39.20
CA GLY A 777 36.44 -30.91 -38.59
C GLY A 777 37.05 -31.09 -37.20
N SER A 778 37.02 -32.29 -36.63
CA SER A 778 37.71 -32.57 -35.36
C SER A 778 39.23 -32.57 -35.54
N VAL A 779 39.94 -32.20 -34.47
CA VAL A 779 41.40 -32.06 -34.48
C VAL A 779 41.99 -32.83 -33.30
N THR A 780 42.97 -33.69 -33.56
CA THR A 780 43.78 -34.30 -32.50
C THR A 780 45.19 -33.74 -32.51
N THR A 781 45.78 -33.61 -31.33
CA THR A 781 47.16 -33.16 -31.14
C THR A 781 47.87 -34.15 -30.26
N GLU A 782 48.88 -34.83 -30.80
CA GLU A 782 49.55 -35.94 -30.11
C GLU A 782 51.07 -35.76 -30.14
N LYS A 783 51.73 -36.13 -29.06
CA LYS A 783 53.19 -36.16 -28.97
C LYS A 783 53.70 -37.46 -29.59
N HIS A 784 54.45 -37.35 -30.67
CA HIS A 784 54.89 -38.50 -31.47
C HIS A 784 56.42 -38.57 -31.52
N VAL A 785 56.97 -39.79 -31.40
CA VAL A 785 58.40 -40.07 -31.57
C VAL A 785 58.59 -40.58 -32.99
N MET A 786 59.26 -39.80 -33.82
CA MET A 786 59.43 -40.14 -35.25
C MET A 786 60.53 -41.19 -35.38
N ARG A 787 60.15 -42.42 -35.72
CA ARG A 787 61.09 -43.54 -35.95
C ARG A 787 61.71 -43.48 -37.33
#